data_AF-A0A9E2MJ85-F1
#
_entry.id   AF-A0A9E2MJ85-F1
#
_cell.length_a   1.000
_cell.length_b   1.000
_cell.length_c   1.000
_cell.angle_alpha   90.00
_cell.angle_beta   90.00
_cell.angle_gamma   90.00
#
_symmetry.space_group_name_H-M   'P 1'
#
loop_
_entity.id
_entity.type
_entity.pdbx_description
1 polymer ?
#
loop_
_entity_poly.entity_id
_entity_poly.type
_entity_poly.pdbx_seq_one_letter_code
_entity_poly.pdbx_strand_id
1 'polypeptide(L)'
;MNAKKQLSKLYIVGVFLIVGGFLALLFSVFTLWAQPAAAAERLVTTTADSGPGSLRQVLADAQAGDTITFDLTYPAEILLSQTEEILIDKNLTITGPGADLLTIKTSNYEGIGARIFKIAAGTVVTISDLTFANAGGYGTLARQGGAIYNAGSLTLIRCTFTNNASQEGGAIYNEGTLTLSHSLVSNNVGGEAYHDGDVYGAGVYNSMNGTGVIEYTTIDGNGPDQWFDPGGEYELFGGGIYNLGALEVRYSTIEYNQGYEGAGIYNQVNSVLTLTHSTVANNYAQLEIVDPDTWDTTYEGYGGGIHNSGQLTALNSTLYANSAYQDGGGIHNWWGASLSLEHVTIGNNYAGSRGNGEGGGLWADGAVSLKNSVLAENSADQNPDCASGGAAFISEDYNLVETLGNCAISNAGNDRLDWAITLFFHRFAANGGPTDTYAPYTNSILVNSIPITNCTTITDQRGVPRPQNNPNDIEACDIGAYETATMGWDGDGGDGSWLNDTNWTWDVRPGMGDVAHLGSTTPVTVTYDETQETTSVGFINLTGSGVTLQQAGYVRLEHNYTQSAGTFNGDPTDEMALGTFSLSGGLFHAPGEMRLSGNFLHNGGVFEANGGELVFMFSPTQTISGDNIFYDLTIGKWAVDSTVDASSSTLIVTNQLTVTKGIFRSASSYHHVQIEVEGTLELSGDITVSGDWINNGAVITNGHIISFTGTGPQILQETRVVSGTGTVRFLDDGRGGGVLVDANGQGLGQVTVTERLNADCTTEAGEVFGRCFDIETENAPGSGVTLTFLFYADEIPAGQSCDASEVYHWNGSAWEAMTRDSSYGSDGRMCGSEPYSIRVTGVTDFSPFVLKSDGVPSGEPAGEHTVYLPLVLR
;
A
#
# COMPACT_ATOMS: atom_id res chain seq x y z
N MET A 1 72.69 -17.75 79.64
CA MET A 1 71.46 -17.23 80.28
C MET A 1 70.34 -17.37 79.27
N ASN A 2 69.19 -17.95 79.54
CA ASN A 2 68.65 -18.50 80.76
C ASN A 2 67.59 -19.54 80.38
N ALA A 3 67.31 -20.44 81.30
CA ALA A 3 66.28 -21.44 81.19
C ALA A 3 64.90 -20.83 80.88
N LYS A 4 64.24 -21.40 79.87
CA LYS A 4 62.80 -21.72 79.74
C LYS A 4 62.56 -22.32 78.33
N LYS A 5 63.43 -23.24 77.87
CA LYS A 5 63.11 -24.69 77.80
C LYS A 5 61.89 -25.11 78.61
N GLN A 6 61.05 -25.96 78.00
CA GLN A 6 60.04 -26.84 78.61
C GLN A 6 58.59 -26.32 78.70
N LEU A 7 57.95 -25.97 77.58
CA LEU A 7 56.47 -26.10 77.45
C LEU A 7 55.92 -26.19 76.02
N SER A 8 56.73 -26.00 74.96
CA SER A 8 56.30 -26.13 73.56
C SER A 8 56.34 -27.56 72.98
N LYS A 9 56.33 -28.62 73.82
CA LYS A 9 56.53 -30.02 73.37
C LYS A 9 55.53 -31.06 73.87
N LEU A 10 54.34 -30.67 74.38
CA LEU A 10 53.31 -31.65 74.80
C LEU A 10 51.89 -31.39 74.28
N TYR A 11 51.75 -30.71 73.12
CA TYR A 11 50.48 -30.66 72.37
C TYR A 11 50.64 -30.99 70.87
N ILE A 12 51.86 -31.26 70.40
CA ILE A 12 52.16 -31.52 68.96
C ILE A 12 52.14 -33.02 68.60
N VAL A 13 51.87 -33.92 69.55
CA VAL A 13 51.82 -35.38 69.27
C VAL A 13 50.42 -36.00 69.52
N GLY A 14 49.47 -35.26 70.10
CA GLY A 14 48.10 -35.74 70.36
C GLY A 14 47.05 -35.37 69.30
N VAL A 15 47.30 -34.35 68.47
CA VAL A 15 46.34 -33.89 67.43
C VAL A 15 46.61 -34.54 66.07
N PHE A 16 47.75 -35.23 65.91
CA PHE A 16 48.15 -35.84 64.64
C PHE A 16 47.50 -37.19 64.31
N LEU A 17 46.67 -37.77 65.19
CA LEU A 17 45.97 -39.04 64.93
C LEU A 17 44.43 -38.94 64.81
N ILE A 18 43.84 -37.75 64.98
CA ILE A 18 42.41 -37.53 64.69
C ILE A 18 42.20 -36.68 63.43
N VAL A 19 43.21 -35.91 62.99
CA VAL A 19 43.13 -35.12 61.76
C VAL A 19 43.45 -35.93 60.48
N GLY A 20 44.15 -37.06 60.61
CA GLY A 20 44.53 -37.91 59.46
C GLY A 20 43.38 -38.75 58.87
N GLY A 21 42.33 -39.05 59.65
CA GLY A 21 41.16 -39.79 59.20
C GLY A 21 40.05 -38.92 58.61
N PHE A 22 39.97 -37.64 59.00
CA PHE A 22 38.95 -36.72 58.50
C PHE A 22 39.38 -35.95 57.24
N LEU A 23 40.68 -35.81 56.96
CA LEU A 23 41.12 -35.20 55.69
C LEU A 23 41.00 -36.12 54.48
N ALA A 24 40.95 -37.45 54.67
CA ALA A 24 40.75 -38.40 53.59
C ALA A 24 39.27 -38.59 53.19
N LEU A 25 38.33 -38.09 54.00
CA LEU A 25 36.89 -38.06 53.70
C LEU A 25 36.39 -36.67 53.27
N LEU A 26 37.23 -35.63 53.40
CA LEU A 26 37.02 -34.29 52.81
C LEU A 26 37.56 -34.14 51.38
N PHE A 27 38.31 -35.14 50.87
CA PHE A 27 38.76 -35.17 49.48
C PHE A 27 37.90 -36.07 48.57
N SER A 28 36.83 -36.68 49.10
CA SER A 28 35.83 -37.45 48.32
C SER A 28 34.50 -36.71 48.17
N VAL A 29 34.44 -35.44 48.57
CA VAL A 29 33.36 -34.49 48.23
C VAL A 29 33.99 -33.17 47.78
N PHE A 30 34.93 -33.24 46.83
CA PHE A 30 34.91 -32.22 45.79
C PHE A 30 33.68 -32.54 44.97
N THR A 31 32.57 -31.89 45.31
CA THR A 31 31.45 -31.75 44.41
C THR A 31 32.02 -31.44 43.04
N LEU A 32 31.71 -32.28 42.06
CA LEU A 32 31.67 -31.85 40.68
C LEU A 32 30.76 -30.62 40.67
N TRP A 33 31.34 -29.44 40.85
CA TRP A 33 30.82 -28.27 40.18
C TRP A 33 31.07 -28.62 38.72
N ALA A 34 30.03 -29.16 38.07
CA ALA A 34 29.96 -29.08 36.62
C ALA A 34 30.22 -27.61 36.32
N GLN A 35 31.40 -27.31 35.78
CA GLN A 35 31.62 -26.04 35.11
C GLN A 35 30.42 -25.91 34.15
N PRO A 36 29.69 -24.78 34.12
CA PRO A 36 28.70 -24.60 33.07
C PRO A 36 29.42 -24.93 31.76
N ALA A 37 28.90 -25.93 31.04
CA ALA A 37 29.46 -26.30 29.76
C ALA A 37 29.57 -25.00 28.95
N ALA A 38 30.75 -24.70 28.43
CA ALA A 38 30.91 -23.52 27.61
C ALA A 38 29.90 -23.61 26.46
N ALA A 39 29.13 -22.54 26.26
CA ALA A 39 28.20 -22.40 25.15
C ALA A 39 28.90 -22.84 23.85
N ALA A 40 28.36 -23.84 23.19
CA ALA A 40 28.92 -24.39 21.96
C ALA A 40 28.16 -23.85 20.75
N GLU A 41 28.88 -23.70 19.64
CA GLU A 41 28.25 -23.47 18.34
C GLU A 41 27.72 -24.80 17.78
N ARG A 42 26.49 -24.79 17.29
CA ARG A 42 25.79 -25.94 16.73
C ARG A 42 25.34 -25.62 15.31
N LEU A 43 25.72 -26.47 14.37
CA LEU A 43 25.58 -26.21 12.96
C LEU A 43 24.42 -27.00 12.35
N VAL A 44 23.51 -26.29 11.69
CA VAL A 44 22.52 -26.88 10.79
C VAL A 44 23.15 -27.07 9.41
N THR A 45 23.19 -28.31 8.93
CA THR A 45 23.92 -28.70 7.71
C THR A 45 23.03 -29.30 6.62
N THR A 46 21.72 -29.36 6.85
CA THR A 46 20.74 -29.82 5.85
C THR A 46 19.42 -29.09 5.99
N THR A 47 18.71 -28.92 4.88
CA THR A 47 17.36 -28.34 4.80
C THR A 47 16.24 -29.32 5.10
N ALA A 48 16.56 -30.60 5.33
CA ALA A 48 15.57 -31.59 5.74
C ALA A 48 14.91 -31.21 7.08
N ASP A 49 13.63 -31.48 7.28
CA ASP A 49 12.92 -31.23 8.55
C ASP A 49 13.53 -32.04 9.71
N SER A 50 13.86 -33.31 9.47
CA SER A 50 14.34 -34.24 10.50
C SER A 50 15.60 -35.01 10.09
N GLY A 51 16.25 -35.61 11.08
CA GLY A 51 17.47 -36.40 10.90
C GLY A 51 18.76 -35.63 11.19
N PRO A 52 19.92 -36.29 11.14
CA PRO A 52 21.19 -35.68 11.49
C PRO A 52 21.47 -34.40 10.69
N GLY A 53 21.77 -33.33 11.42
CA GLY A 53 22.10 -32.01 10.85
C GLY A 53 20.91 -31.12 10.50
N SER A 54 19.66 -31.58 10.67
CA SER A 54 18.49 -30.71 10.50
C SER A 54 18.34 -29.70 11.64
N LEU A 55 17.63 -28.60 11.39
CA LEU A 55 17.30 -27.61 12.42
C LEU A 55 16.64 -28.26 13.64
N ARG A 56 15.66 -29.14 13.42
CA ARG A 56 14.94 -29.85 14.49
C ARG A 56 15.86 -30.71 15.35
N GLN A 57 16.76 -31.47 14.72
CA GLN A 57 17.71 -32.33 15.44
C GLN A 57 18.75 -31.49 16.19
N VAL A 58 19.27 -30.44 15.56
CA VAL A 58 20.27 -29.55 16.14
C VAL A 58 19.73 -28.83 17.38
N LEU A 59 18.49 -28.33 17.33
CA LEU A 59 17.83 -27.71 18.49
C LEU A 59 17.55 -28.72 19.62
N ALA A 60 17.20 -29.97 19.27
CA ALA A 60 17.00 -31.04 20.24
C ALA A 60 18.30 -31.36 21.01
N ASP A 61 19.43 -31.45 20.29
CA ASP A 61 20.74 -31.79 20.86
C ASP A 61 21.42 -30.60 21.60
N ALA A 62 21.02 -29.37 21.27
CA ALA A 62 21.57 -28.16 21.87
C ALA A 62 21.39 -28.13 23.41
N GLN A 63 22.37 -27.56 24.09
CA GLN A 63 22.36 -27.32 25.53
C GLN A 63 22.03 -25.85 25.81
N ALA A 64 21.56 -25.53 27.02
CA ALA A 64 21.29 -24.16 27.41
C ALA A 64 22.55 -23.28 27.30
N GLY A 65 22.43 -22.16 26.60
CA GLY A 65 23.50 -21.22 26.28
C GLY A 65 24.11 -21.40 24.87
N ASP A 66 23.84 -22.52 24.18
CA ASP A 66 24.40 -22.78 22.84
C ASP A 66 23.93 -21.74 21.80
N THR A 67 24.74 -21.57 20.75
CA THR A 67 24.43 -20.76 19.57
C THR A 67 24.20 -21.68 18.37
N ILE A 68 23.06 -21.52 17.69
CA ILE A 68 22.72 -22.25 16.48
C ILE A 68 23.07 -21.40 15.25
N THR A 69 23.86 -21.96 14.35
CA THR A 69 24.26 -21.35 13.07
C THR A 69 23.98 -22.31 11.91
N PHE A 70 24.12 -21.84 10.66
CA PHE A 70 23.75 -22.58 9.46
C PHE A 70 24.95 -22.67 8.50
N ASP A 71 25.21 -23.88 7.98
CA ASP A 71 26.15 -24.16 6.89
C ASP A 71 25.39 -24.90 5.80
N LEU A 72 24.71 -24.10 4.97
CA LEU A 72 23.87 -24.53 3.87
C LEU A 72 24.33 -23.85 2.58
N THR A 73 23.85 -24.36 1.44
CA THR A 73 23.97 -23.64 0.18
C THR A 73 22.84 -22.62 0.06
N TYR A 74 23.16 -21.33 -0.07
CA TYR A 74 22.19 -20.23 -0.10
C TYR A 74 21.84 -19.76 -1.53
N PRO A 75 20.62 -19.23 -1.76
CA PRO A 75 19.52 -19.14 -0.81
C PRO A 75 18.95 -20.52 -0.46
N ALA A 76 18.49 -20.69 0.78
CA ALA A 76 18.02 -21.97 1.30
C ALA A 76 16.62 -21.82 1.91
N GLU A 77 15.84 -22.90 1.82
CA GLU A 77 14.54 -23.02 2.48
C GLU A 77 14.53 -24.27 3.36
N ILE A 78 14.08 -24.12 4.61
CA ILE A 78 13.79 -25.23 5.51
C ILE A 78 12.27 -25.37 5.58
N LEU A 79 11.75 -26.44 4.98
CA LEU A 79 10.32 -26.78 5.02
C LEU A 79 10.05 -27.73 6.19
N LEU A 80 9.31 -27.24 7.18
CA LEU A 80 8.87 -28.04 8.34
C LEU A 80 7.57 -28.79 8.02
N SER A 81 7.40 -29.98 8.61
CA SER A 81 6.15 -30.74 8.51
C SER A 81 4.95 -30.02 9.14
N GLN A 82 3.75 -30.24 8.57
CA GLN A 82 2.50 -29.57 8.96
C GLN A 82 1.93 -29.95 10.33
N THR A 83 2.55 -30.87 11.07
CA THR A 83 1.95 -31.45 12.28
C THR A 83 2.69 -31.12 13.57
N GLU A 84 3.96 -30.68 13.51
CA GLU A 84 4.78 -30.51 14.71
C GLU A 84 5.58 -29.20 14.70
N GLU A 85 5.21 -28.30 15.60
CA GLU A 85 6.02 -27.14 15.97
C GLU A 85 7.38 -27.54 16.56
N ILE A 86 8.34 -26.61 16.54
CA ILE A 86 9.61 -26.77 17.25
C ILE A 86 9.53 -26.03 18.58
N LEU A 87 9.51 -26.79 19.68
CA LEU A 87 9.60 -26.27 21.04
C LEU A 87 11.04 -25.88 21.39
N ILE A 88 11.24 -24.64 21.83
CA ILE A 88 12.49 -24.15 22.39
C ILE A 88 12.29 -23.94 23.90
N ASP A 89 12.84 -24.87 24.69
CA ASP A 89 12.68 -24.96 26.15
C ASP A 89 13.97 -24.68 26.95
N LYS A 90 14.98 -24.14 26.27
CA LYS A 90 16.31 -23.86 26.82
C LYS A 90 16.85 -22.56 26.25
N ASN A 91 17.66 -21.85 27.04
CA ASN A 91 18.19 -20.55 26.61
C ASN A 91 19.09 -20.75 25.39
N LEU A 92 18.83 -20.05 24.29
CA LEU A 92 19.58 -20.23 23.04
C LEU A 92 19.77 -18.91 22.29
N THR A 93 20.80 -18.87 21.47
CA THR A 93 20.93 -17.88 20.39
C THR A 93 20.80 -18.59 19.05
N ILE A 94 20.03 -18.07 18.12
CA ILE A 94 19.90 -18.56 16.75
C ILE A 94 20.30 -17.43 15.81
N THR A 95 21.37 -17.64 15.05
CA THR A 95 21.90 -16.63 14.13
C THR A 95 21.82 -17.16 12.71
N GLY A 96 20.91 -16.58 11.94
CA GLY A 96 20.76 -16.86 10.53
C GLY A 96 21.88 -16.21 9.70
N PRO A 97 22.00 -16.63 8.44
CA PRO A 97 22.99 -16.08 7.50
C PRO A 97 22.61 -14.69 6.97
N GLY A 98 21.34 -14.27 7.12
CA GLY A 98 20.73 -13.09 6.51
C GLY A 98 19.27 -13.39 6.16
N ALA A 99 18.36 -12.43 6.40
CA ALA A 99 16.92 -12.63 6.14
C ALA A 99 16.64 -12.99 4.65
N ASP A 100 17.40 -12.42 3.71
CA ASP A 100 17.29 -12.73 2.27
C ASP A 100 17.89 -14.08 1.87
N LEU A 101 18.57 -14.77 2.79
CA LEU A 101 19.34 -15.98 2.48
C LEU A 101 18.72 -17.26 3.02
N LEU A 102 17.95 -17.20 4.11
CA LEU A 102 17.36 -18.38 4.73
C LEU A 102 15.92 -18.14 5.19
N THR A 103 15.02 -18.90 4.58
CA THR A 103 13.61 -18.97 4.94
C THR A 103 13.29 -20.25 5.68
N ILE A 104 12.66 -20.14 6.85
CA ILE A 104 12.03 -21.25 7.56
C ILE A 104 10.53 -21.13 7.30
N LYS A 105 9.94 -22.19 6.76
CA LYS A 105 8.54 -22.18 6.35
C LYS A 105 7.81 -23.48 6.64
N THR A 106 6.49 -23.44 6.56
CA THR A 106 5.65 -24.65 6.50
C THR A 106 4.94 -24.73 5.14
N SER A 107 4.26 -25.83 4.86
CA SER A 107 3.35 -25.88 3.70
C SER A 107 1.97 -25.39 4.13
N ASN A 108 1.67 -24.10 3.92
CA ASN A 108 0.34 -23.55 4.17
C ASN A 108 -0.60 -23.82 2.98
N TYR A 109 -0.93 -25.10 2.75
CA TYR A 109 -1.90 -25.50 1.74
C TYR A 109 -3.31 -25.46 2.36
N GLU A 110 -4.21 -24.66 1.81
CA GLU A 110 -5.62 -24.54 2.23
C GLU A 110 -5.80 -24.26 3.74
N GLY A 111 -4.95 -23.40 4.32
CA GLY A 111 -5.06 -23.03 5.73
C GLY A 111 -4.67 -24.14 6.72
N ILE A 112 -3.96 -25.18 6.28
CA ILE A 112 -3.46 -26.26 7.15
C ILE A 112 -1.93 -26.22 7.19
N GLY A 113 -1.38 -25.34 8.04
CA GLY A 113 0.04 -25.29 8.39
C GLY A 113 0.28 -25.34 9.91
N ALA A 114 1.53 -25.59 10.29
CA ALA A 114 1.95 -25.60 11.70
C ALA A 114 2.61 -24.28 12.09
N ARG A 115 2.58 -23.97 13.39
CA ARG A 115 3.46 -22.96 13.97
C ARG A 115 4.92 -23.39 13.86
N ILE A 116 5.83 -22.48 13.53
CA ILE A 116 7.28 -22.79 13.43
C ILE A 116 7.89 -22.98 14.82
N PHE A 117 7.85 -21.94 15.66
CA PHE A 117 8.48 -21.96 16.98
C PHE A 117 7.50 -21.71 18.12
N LYS A 118 7.69 -22.46 19.20
CA LYS A 118 7.15 -22.13 20.52
C LYS A 118 8.29 -21.91 21.51
N ILE A 119 8.36 -20.72 22.09
CA ILE A 119 9.31 -20.40 23.15
C ILE A 119 8.65 -20.71 24.49
N ALA A 120 9.25 -21.63 25.26
CA ALA A 120 8.70 -22.05 26.54
C ALA A 120 8.87 -20.98 27.63
N ALA A 121 7.93 -20.93 28.58
CA ALA A 121 8.02 -20.05 29.73
C ALA A 121 9.32 -20.24 30.53
N GLY A 122 9.91 -19.14 31.00
CA GLY A 122 11.19 -19.14 31.72
C GLY A 122 12.44 -19.29 30.86
N THR A 123 12.28 -19.33 29.54
CA THR A 123 13.38 -19.45 28.56
C THR A 123 13.74 -18.08 27.98
N VAL A 124 15.03 -17.83 27.74
CA VAL A 124 15.54 -16.62 27.05
C VAL A 124 16.11 -17.02 25.69
N VAL A 125 15.54 -16.49 24.61
CA VAL A 125 15.92 -16.82 23.24
C VAL A 125 16.20 -15.55 22.45
N THR A 126 17.32 -15.53 21.73
CA THR A 126 17.61 -14.49 20.74
C THR A 126 17.64 -15.13 19.36
N ILE A 127 16.91 -14.57 18.41
CA ILE A 127 16.90 -15.00 17.00
C ILE A 127 17.24 -13.79 16.14
N SER A 128 18.09 -14.00 15.14
CA SER A 128 18.50 -12.94 14.23
C SER A 128 18.67 -13.43 12.80
N ASP A 129 18.48 -12.52 11.84
CA ASP A 129 18.87 -12.69 10.43
C ASP A 129 18.19 -13.89 9.72
N LEU A 130 16.90 -14.07 9.95
CA LEU A 130 16.08 -15.16 9.39
C LEU A 130 14.74 -14.66 8.84
N THR A 131 14.22 -15.36 7.82
CA THR A 131 12.84 -15.19 7.35
C THR A 131 11.94 -16.32 7.84
N PHE A 132 10.77 -15.98 8.36
CA PHE A 132 9.67 -16.86 8.74
C PHE A 132 8.51 -16.64 7.78
N ALA A 133 8.16 -17.66 7.00
CA ALA A 133 7.14 -17.49 5.97
C ALA A 133 6.17 -18.66 5.87
N ASN A 134 4.96 -18.39 5.37
CA ASN A 134 3.96 -19.41 5.05
C ASN A 134 3.75 -20.39 6.22
N ALA A 135 3.71 -19.85 7.43
CA ALA A 135 3.53 -20.62 8.66
C ALA A 135 2.12 -20.43 9.22
N GLY A 136 1.70 -21.41 10.02
CA GLY A 136 0.39 -21.40 10.65
C GLY A 136 -0.76 -21.88 9.75
N GLY A 137 -1.94 -21.97 10.35
CA GLY A 137 -3.14 -22.54 9.75
C GLY A 137 -4.30 -22.67 10.75
N TYR A 138 -5.52 -22.79 10.23
CA TYR A 138 -6.82 -22.77 10.92
C TYR A 138 -7.13 -24.07 11.69
N GLY A 139 -6.17 -24.99 11.80
CA GLY A 139 -6.30 -26.27 12.48
C GLY A 139 -6.19 -26.18 14.01
N THR A 140 -6.76 -27.18 14.71
CA THR A 140 -6.90 -27.27 16.19
C THR A 140 -5.62 -27.13 17.05
N LEU A 141 -4.42 -27.03 16.47
CA LEU A 141 -3.14 -26.98 17.20
C LEU A 141 -2.40 -25.63 17.12
N ALA A 142 -2.84 -24.66 16.30
CA ALA A 142 -2.07 -23.43 16.03
C ALA A 142 -2.90 -22.14 15.92
N ARG A 143 -3.88 -21.94 16.83
CA ARG A 143 -4.69 -20.70 16.90
C ARG A 143 -3.89 -19.44 17.28
N GLN A 144 -2.63 -19.59 17.71
CA GLN A 144 -1.80 -18.52 18.26
C GLN A 144 -0.42 -18.50 17.61
N GLY A 145 -0.07 -17.40 16.95
CA GLY A 145 1.26 -17.17 16.39
C GLY A 145 1.49 -18.07 15.19
N GLY A 146 1.20 -17.59 13.98
CA GLY A 146 1.37 -18.40 12.77
C GLY A 146 2.83 -18.82 12.60
N ALA A 147 3.77 -17.90 12.80
CA ALA A 147 5.19 -18.23 12.86
C ALA A 147 5.64 -18.59 14.28
N ILE A 148 5.41 -17.69 15.25
CA ILE A 148 6.01 -17.80 16.59
C ILE A 148 4.99 -17.57 17.69
N TYR A 149 5.00 -18.46 18.67
CA TYR A 149 4.35 -18.30 19.97
C TYR A 149 5.43 -18.09 21.03
N ASN A 150 5.38 -16.98 21.74
CA ASN A 150 6.31 -16.66 22.81
C ASN A 150 5.66 -16.66 24.20
N ALA A 151 5.96 -17.65 25.03
CA ALA A 151 5.69 -17.61 26.48
C ALA A 151 6.94 -17.29 27.32
N GLY A 152 8.11 -17.19 26.69
CA GLY A 152 9.38 -16.88 27.34
C GLY A 152 9.80 -15.41 27.19
N SER A 153 11.09 -15.18 27.12
CA SER A 153 11.70 -13.90 26.74
C SER A 153 12.37 -14.07 25.38
N LEU A 154 11.81 -13.41 24.36
CA LEU A 154 12.22 -13.54 22.98
C LEU A 154 12.72 -12.19 22.45
N THR A 155 13.93 -12.20 21.89
CA THR A 155 14.50 -11.09 21.14
C THR A 155 14.64 -11.48 19.67
N LEU A 156 14.01 -10.73 18.77
CA LEU A 156 14.04 -10.89 17.32
C LEU A 156 14.75 -9.68 16.70
N ILE A 157 15.80 -9.90 15.92
CA ILE A 157 16.62 -8.83 15.34
C ILE A 157 16.85 -9.09 13.85
N ARG A 158 16.50 -8.15 12.96
CA ARG A 158 16.68 -8.32 11.50
C ARG A 158 16.02 -9.59 10.99
N CYS A 159 14.81 -9.85 11.46
CA CYS A 159 13.99 -10.96 10.99
C CYS A 159 12.89 -10.45 10.07
N THR A 160 12.42 -11.32 9.17
CA THR A 160 11.25 -11.06 8.32
C THR A 160 10.16 -12.07 8.64
N PHE A 161 8.92 -11.60 8.79
CA PHE A 161 7.74 -12.42 8.99
C PHE A 161 6.75 -12.12 7.86
N THR A 162 6.55 -13.06 6.94
CA THR A 162 5.68 -12.82 5.78
C THR A 162 4.72 -13.96 5.48
N ASN A 163 3.49 -13.62 5.09
CA ASN A 163 2.48 -14.59 4.66
C ASN A 163 2.21 -15.69 5.70
N ASN A 164 2.31 -15.35 6.99
CA ASN A 164 1.95 -16.25 8.08
C ASN A 164 0.49 -16.03 8.46
N ALA A 165 -0.19 -17.09 8.86
CA ALA A 165 -1.62 -17.07 9.14
C ALA A 165 -1.95 -17.72 10.49
N SER A 166 -2.75 -17.03 11.30
CA SER A 166 -3.29 -17.56 12.57
C SER A 166 -4.49 -16.74 13.00
N GLN A 167 -5.23 -17.21 14.01
CA GLN A 167 -6.35 -16.44 14.56
C GLN A 167 -5.89 -15.35 15.53
N GLU A 168 -4.84 -15.62 16.30
CA GLU A 168 -4.24 -14.68 17.24
C GLU A 168 -2.77 -14.47 16.87
N GLY A 169 -2.43 -13.34 16.26
CA GLY A 169 -1.06 -13.06 15.83
C GLY A 169 -0.70 -13.87 14.58
N GLY A 170 -1.12 -13.42 13.41
CA GLY A 170 -0.84 -14.12 12.14
C GLY A 170 0.65 -14.41 11.96
N ALA A 171 1.54 -13.50 12.36
CA ALA A 171 2.96 -13.80 12.52
C ALA A 171 3.32 -14.22 13.95
N ILE A 172 3.13 -13.33 14.92
CA ILE A 172 3.71 -13.45 16.26
C ILE A 172 2.60 -13.33 17.32
N TYR A 173 2.55 -14.31 18.21
CA TYR A 173 1.79 -14.25 19.45
C TYR A 173 2.74 -14.14 20.64
N ASN A 174 2.57 -13.09 21.44
CA ASN A 174 3.37 -12.84 22.64
C ASN A 174 2.53 -12.97 23.91
N GLU A 175 2.84 -13.97 24.73
CA GLU A 175 2.35 -14.12 26.11
C GLU A 175 3.40 -13.70 27.15
N GLY A 176 4.68 -13.75 26.79
CA GLY A 176 5.81 -13.41 27.66
C GLY A 176 6.39 -12.02 27.37
N THR A 177 7.71 -11.94 27.23
CA THR A 177 8.41 -10.70 26.87
C THR A 177 8.94 -10.77 25.44
N LEU A 178 8.58 -9.79 24.61
CA LEU A 178 9.02 -9.64 23.23
C LEU A 178 9.88 -8.39 23.07
N THR A 179 11.02 -8.53 22.39
CA THR A 179 11.73 -7.42 21.76
C THR A 179 11.83 -7.71 20.27
N LEU A 180 11.17 -6.92 19.44
CA LEU A 180 11.20 -7.01 17.98
C LEU A 180 11.95 -5.79 17.45
N SER A 181 13.07 -6.00 16.77
CA SER A 181 13.95 -4.91 16.36
C SER A 181 14.47 -5.04 14.94
N HIS A 182 14.54 -3.93 14.21
CA HIS A 182 15.12 -3.87 12.85
C HIS A 182 14.51 -4.94 11.90
N SER A 183 13.23 -5.24 12.09
CA SER A 183 12.55 -6.40 11.50
C SER A 183 11.36 -5.97 10.64
N LEU A 184 10.91 -6.84 9.74
CA LEU A 184 9.74 -6.63 8.89
C LEU A 184 8.65 -7.64 9.26
N VAL A 185 7.41 -7.18 9.48
CA VAL A 185 6.22 -8.01 9.64
C VAL A 185 5.23 -7.62 8.55
N SER A 186 5.21 -8.38 7.46
CA SER A 186 4.50 -7.99 6.24
C SER A 186 3.50 -9.03 5.75
N ASN A 187 2.34 -8.62 5.25
CA ASN A 187 1.40 -9.52 4.56
C ASN A 187 1.00 -10.76 5.37
N ASN A 188 0.92 -10.63 6.70
CA ASN A 188 0.44 -11.70 7.56
C ASN A 188 -1.07 -11.57 7.72
N VAL A 189 -1.70 -12.71 7.96
CA VAL A 189 -3.15 -12.87 7.85
C VAL A 189 -3.74 -13.28 9.19
N GLY A 190 -4.77 -12.55 9.62
CA GLY A 190 -5.70 -13.00 10.64
C GLY A 190 -6.86 -13.71 9.95
N GLY A 191 -7.05 -15.02 10.18
CA GLY A 191 -8.06 -15.78 9.42
C GLY A 191 -8.56 -17.08 10.08
N GLU A 192 -9.65 -17.59 9.51
CA GLU A 192 -10.71 -18.53 9.97
C GLU A 192 -10.62 -19.25 11.34
N ALA A 193 -11.72 -19.07 12.09
CA ALA A 193 -12.23 -20.06 13.00
C ALA A 193 -13.22 -21.00 12.29
N TYR A 194 -12.81 -22.26 12.08
CA TYR A 194 -13.77 -23.36 11.83
C TYR A 194 -14.89 -23.45 12.90
N HIS A 195 -14.81 -22.64 13.98
CA HIS A 195 -15.77 -22.51 15.08
C HIS A 195 -15.79 -21.09 15.67
N ASP A 196 -16.89 -20.35 15.49
CA ASP A 196 -17.49 -19.38 16.45
C ASP A 196 -16.49 -18.61 17.35
N GLY A 197 -15.78 -17.61 16.80
CA GLY A 197 -14.96 -16.70 17.61
C GLY A 197 -14.15 -15.67 16.79
N ASP A 198 -13.96 -14.49 17.39
CA ASP A 198 -13.29 -13.33 16.83
C ASP A 198 -11.79 -13.58 16.49
N VAL A 199 -11.25 -12.78 15.57
CA VAL A 199 -9.88 -12.86 15.04
C VAL A 199 -9.09 -11.62 15.47
N TYR A 200 -7.83 -11.78 15.89
CA TYR A 200 -7.07 -10.70 16.52
C TYR A 200 -5.62 -10.63 16.05
N GLY A 201 -5.18 -9.47 15.55
CA GLY A 201 -3.77 -9.21 15.28
C GLY A 201 -3.23 -10.00 14.10
N ALA A 202 -3.39 -9.52 12.86
CA ALA A 202 -2.84 -10.25 11.70
C ALA A 202 -1.31 -10.22 11.68
N GLY A 203 -0.68 -9.12 12.10
CA GLY A 203 0.76 -9.06 12.32
C GLY A 203 1.16 -9.62 13.69
N VAL A 204 1.04 -8.78 14.72
CA VAL A 204 1.53 -9.06 16.08
C VAL A 204 0.38 -9.01 17.09
N TYR A 205 0.24 -10.06 17.89
CA TYR A 205 -0.66 -10.11 19.03
C TYR A 205 0.14 -10.10 20.34
N ASN A 206 -0.10 -9.10 21.19
CA ASN A 206 0.45 -9.01 22.54
C ASN A 206 -0.66 -9.30 23.56
N SER A 207 -0.58 -10.45 24.24
CA SER A 207 -1.61 -10.92 25.17
C SER A 207 -1.64 -10.10 26.46
N MET A 208 -2.65 -10.35 27.30
CA MET A 208 -2.83 -9.65 28.58
C MET A 208 -1.63 -9.77 29.54
N ASN A 209 -0.89 -10.88 29.49
CA ASN A 209 0.35 -11.06 30.26
C ASN A 209 1.60 -10.63 29.50
N GLY A 210 1.43 -10.29 28.21
CA GLY A 210 2.49 -9.93 27.30
C GLY A 210 3.07 -8.55 27.58
N THR A 211 4.39 -8.49 27.54
CA THR A 211 5.17 -7.24 27.51
C THR A 211 5.95 -7.19 26.21
N GLY A 212 5.92 -6.05 25.52
CA GLY A 212 6.55 -5.92 24.21
C GLY A 212 7.29 -4.59 24.02
N VAL A 213 8.42 -4.66 23.31
CA VAL A 213 9.07 -3.49 22.70
C VAL A 213 9.24 -3.78 21.21
N ILE A 214 8.67 -2.92 20.37
CA ILE A 214 8.84 -2.94 18.92
C ILE A 214 9.64 -1.70 18.53
N GLU A 215 10.82 -1.88 17.93
CA GLU A 215 11.72 -0.77 17.59
C GLU A 215 12.38 -0.89 16.22
N TYR A 216 12.45 0.21 15.46
CA TYR A 216 13.04 0.18 14.11
C TYR A 216 12.42 -0.90 13.22
N THR A 217 11.13 -1.16 13.39
CA THR A 217 10.42 -2.24 12.69
C THR A 217 9.34 -1.66 11.80
N THR A 218 9.15 -2.30 10.65
CA THR A 218 8.04 -2.02 9.75
C THR A 218 6.99 -3.12 9.87
N ILE A 219 5.73 -2.74 10.12
CA ILE A 219 4.57 -3.62 10.15
C ILE A 219 3.65 -3.19 9.02
N ASP A 220 3.65 -3.96 7.93
CA ASP A 220 3.12 -3.54 6.62
C ASP A 220 2.10 -4.54 6.04
N GLY A 221 1.00 -4.06 5.47
CA GLY A 221 0.11 -4.91 4.66
C GLY A 221 -0.51 -6.10 5.40
N ASN A 222 -0.57 -6.10 6.73
CA ASN A 222 -1.17 -7.20 7.49
C ASN A 222 -2.69 -6.98 7.57
N GLY A 223 -3.47 -8.04 7.38
CA GLY A 223 -4.92 -7.90 7.28
C GLY A 223 -5.70 -9.21 7.31
N PRO A 224 -6.99 -9.17 6.94
CA PRO A 224 -7.82 -10.35 6.89
C PRO A 224 -7.51 -11.20 5.65
N ASP A 225 -7.87 -12.48 5.69
CA ASP A 225 -7.75 -13.37 4.54
C ASP A 225 -8.76 -12.95 3.46
N GLN A 226 -8.28 -12.49 2.31
CA GLN A 226 -9.12 -12.00 1.21
C GLN A 226 -9.76 -13.14 0.39
N TRP A 227 -9.37 -14.40 0.63
CA TRP A 227 -9.78 -15.54 -0.19
C TRP A 227 -11.09 -16.22 0.22
N PHE A 228 -11.73 -15.86 1.35
CA PHE A 228 -12.85 -16.65 1.88
C PHE A 228 -14.02 -15.86 2.49
N ASP A 229 -15.19 -16.16 1.92
CA ASP A 229 -16.60 -15.90 2.29
C ASP A 229 -17.04 -14.45 2.66
N PRO A 230 -17.74 -13.73 1.75
CA PRO A 230 -18.47 -12.49 2.08
C PRO A 230 -19.73 -12.71 2.96
N GLY A 231 -19.92 -13.90 3.54
CA GLY A 231 -21.02 -14.23 4.46
C GLY A 231 -20.59 -14.73 5.84
N GLY A 232 -19.31 -14.66 6.21
CA GLY A 232 -18.81 -15.04 7.53
C GLY A 232 -18.83 -13.88 8.54
N GLU A 233 -19.37 -14.12 9.74
CA GLU A 233 -19.36 -13.20 10.90
C GLU A 233 -17.97 -13.20 11.58
N TYR A 234 -16.95 -12.54 11.02
CA TYR A 234 -15.61 -12.61 11.60
C TYR A 234 -14.88 -11.27 11.67
N GLU A 235 -14.71 -10.83 12.92
CA GLU A 235 -14.08 -9.58 13.33
C GLU A 235 -12.55 -9.75 13.34
N LEU A 236 -11.82 -9.12 12.42
CA LEU A 236 -10.39 -8.83 12.59
C LEU A 236 -10.16 -7.47 13.27
N PHE A 237 -9.67 -7.51 14.50
CA PHE A 237 -9.19 -6.33 15.19
C PHE A 237 -7.66 -6.23 15.15
N GLY A 238 -7.12 -5.03 14.97
CA GLY A 238 -5.67 -4.81 15.08
C GLY A 238 -4.89 -5.41 13.92
N GLY A 239 -5.24 -5.10 12.66
CA GLY A 239 -4.60 -5.67 11.46
C GLY A 239 -3.07 -5.77 11.57
N GLY A 240 -2.41 -4.66 11.88
CA GLY A 240 -0.99 -4.65 12.19
C GLY A 240 -0.70 -5.23 13.58
N ILE A 241 -1.22 -4.60 14.63
CA ILE A 241 -0.98 -4.96 16.02
C ILE A 241 -2.29 -5.05 16.82
N TYR A 242 -2.42 -6.11 17.60
CA TYR A 242 -3.43 -6.22 18.66
C TYR A 242 -2.76 -6.26 20.05
N ASN A 243 -3.12 -5.33 20.94
CA ASN A 243 -2.52 -5.18 22.27
C ASN A 243 -3.53 -5.31 23.41
N LEU A 244 -3.34 -6.33 24.24
CA LEU A 244 -4.03 -6.58 25.50
C LEU A 244 -3.15 -6.36 26.75
N GLY A 245 -1.84 -6.29 26.57
CA GLY A 245 -0.85 -6.16 27.64
C GLY A 245 -0.19 -4.79 27.69
N ALA A 246 1.13 -4.77 27.95
CA ALA A 246 1.93 -3.55 27.90
C ALA A 246 2.85 -3.57 26.67
N LEU A 247 2.71 -2.58 25.80
CA LEU A 247 3.45 -2.48 24.54
C LEU A 247 4.07 -1.09 24.37
N GLU A 248 5.36 -1.06 24.09
CA GLU A 248 6.09 0.12 23.62
C GLU A 248 6.43 -0.05 22.14
N VAL A 249 6.07 0.93 21.32
CA VAL A 249 6.40 1.01 19.90
C VAL A 249 7.19 2.29 19.67
N ARG A 250 8.44 2.18 19.21
CA ARG A 250 9.28 3.35 18.93
C ARG A 250 10.09 3.29 17.66
N TYR A 251 10.32 4.42 17.00
CA TYR A 251 11.10 4.48 15.76
C TYR A 251 10.63 3.47 14.71
N SER A 252 9.33 3.17 14.68
CA SER A 252 8.75 2.09 13.89
C SER A 252 7.65 2.63 12.99
N THR A 253 7.45 1.97 11.85
CA THR A 253 6.40 2.29 10.87
C THR A 253 5.32 1.21 10.90
N ILE A 254 4.06 1.60 11.04
CA ILE A 254 2.89 0.72 10.96
C ILE A 254 2.04 1.23 9.82
N GLU A 255 2.04 0.52 8.69
CA GLU A 255 1.44 1.00 7.46
C GLU A 255 0.69 -0.03 6.63
N TYR A 256 -0.27 0.45 5.83
CA TYR A 256 -1.05 -0.36 4.89
C TYR A 256 -1.76 -1.58 5.51
N ASN A 257 -1.94 -1.61 6.83
CA ASN A 257 -2.63 -2.70 7.50
C ASN A 257 -4.15 -2.52 7.39
N GLN A 258 -4.86 -3.63 7.39
CA GLN A 258 -6.31 -3.70 7.21
C GLN A 258 -6.96 -4.42 8.38
N GLY A 259 -8.14 -3.96 8.80
CA GLY A 259 -8.95 -4.58 9.86
C GLY A 259 -10.31 -3.92 9.93
N TYR A 260 -11.14 -4.29 10.90
CA TYR A 260 -12.41 -3.61 11.14
C TYR A 260 -12.27 -2.53 12.19
N GLU A 261 -11.50 -2.77 13.25
CA GLU A 261 -11.14 -1.71 14.20
C GLU A 261 -9.64 -1.69 14.47
N GLY A 262 -9.07 -0.49 14.55
CA GLY A 262 -7.66 -0.32 14.82
C GLY A 262 -6.80 -1.00 13.75
N ALA A 263 -7.08 -0.74 12.47
CA ALA A 263 -6.45 -1.51 11.38
C ALA A 263 -4.92 -1.48 11.46
N GLY A 264 -4.33 -0.34 11.83
CA GLY A 264 -2.94 -0.29 12.25
C GLY A 264 -2.73 -0.94 13.62
N ILE A 265 -3.34 -0.37 14.67
CA ILE A 265 -3.20 -0.82 16.05
C ILE A 265 -4.54 -0.84 16.79
N TYR A 266 -4.85 -1.97 17.42
CA TYR A 266 -5.95 -2.08 18.38
C TYR A 266 -5.40 -2.20 19.81
N ASN A 267 -5.73 -1.24 20.67
CA ASN A 267 -5.31 -1.21 22.07
C ASN A 267 -6.52 -1.44 22.99
N GLN A 268 -6.65 -2.63 23.56
CA GLN A 268 -7.85 -3.05 24.27
C GLN A 268 -7.98 -2.47 25.71
N VAL A 269 -9.15 -2.68 26.34
CA VAL A 269 -9.40 -2.26 27.72
C VAL A 269 -8.35 -2.81 28.70
N ASN A 270 -7.90 -1.94 29.62
CA ASN A 270 -6.82 -2.19 30.61
C ASN A 270 -5.42 -2.46 30.04
N SER A 271 -5.21 -2.36 28.73
CA SER A 271 -3.88 -2.44 28.13
C SER A 271 -3.20 -1.07 28.09
N VAL A 272 -1.88 -1.08 27.95
CA VAL A 272 -1.04 0.12 27.88
C VAL A 272 -0.26 0.11 26.56
N LEU A 273 -0.43 1.16 25.77
CA LEU A 273 0.33 1.41 24.56
C LEU A 273 1.10 2.74 24.68
N THR A 274 2.41 2.68 24.48
CA THR A 274 3.28 3.85 24.36
C THR A 274 3.85 3.92 22.96
N LEU A 275 3.55 4.97 22.21
CA LEU A 275 3.96 5.16 20.82
C LEU A 275 4.88 6.39 20.70
N THR A 276 6.17 6.20 20.46
CA THR A 276 7.12 7.33 20.43
C THR A 276 7.98 7.37 19.19
N HIS A 277 8.17 8.54 18.59
CA HIS A 277 9.05 8.68 17.41
C HIS A 277 8.67 7.72 16.27
N SER A 278 7.38 7.42 16.12
CA SER A 278 6.89 6.38 15.22
C SER A 278 5.84 6.96 14.28
N THR A 279 5.58 6.21 13.22
CA THR A 279 4.62 6.59 12.19
C THR A 279 3.56 5.51 12.00
N VAL A 280 2.29 5.91 12.06
CA VAL A 280 1.14 5.05 11.77
C VAL A 280 0.43 5.65 10.55
N ALA A 281 0.54 5.01 9.39
CA ALA A 281 0.10 5.62 8.15
C ALA A 281 -0.60 4.68 7.17
N ASN A 282 -1.53 5.20 6.37
CA ASN A 282 -2.18 4.45 5.29
C ASN A 282 -2.90 3.15 5.73
N ASN A 283 -3.27 3.03 7.02
CA ASN A 283 -4.02 1.87 7.50
C ASN A 283 -5.52 2.07 7.25
N TYR A 284 -6.24 1.00 6.94
CA TYR A 284 -7.63 1.05 6.50
C TYR A 284 -8.55 0.17 7.34
N ALA A 285 -9.46 0.80 8.09
CA ALA A 285 -10.54 0.14 8.81
C ALA A 285 -11.79 0.04 7.92
N GLN A 286 -12.12 -1.18 7.49
CA GLN A 286 -13.21 -1.46 6.54
C GLN A 286 -14.56 -1.73 7.24
N LEU A 287 -15.65 -1.75 6.46
CA LEU A 287 -16.98 -2.19 6.91
C LEU A 287 -17.13 -3.70 6.73
N GLU A 288 -17.67 -4.38 7.75
CA GLU A 288 -18.20 -5.73 7.58
C GLU A 288 -19.70 -5.66 7.23
N ILE A 289 -20.08 -6.20 6.06
CA ILE A 289 -21.49 -6.38 5.69
C ILE A 289 -21.85 -7.83 5.97
N VAL A 290 -22.41 -8.08 7.16
CA VAL A 290 -22.72 -9.44 7.63
C VAL A 290 -23.92 -10.07 6.91
N ASP A 291 -24.84 -9.27 6.37
CA ASP A 291 -25.99 -9.78 5.62
C ASP A 291 -26.35 -8.89 4.42
N PRO A 292 -26.06 -9.31 3.17
CA PRO A 292 -26.41 -8.55 1.97
C PRO A 292 -27.94 -8.49 1.71
N ASP A 293 -28.74 -9.37 2.31
CA ASP A 293 -30.20 -9.44 2.15
C ASP A 293 -30.96 -8.57 3.17
N THR A 294 -30.41 -8.36 4.38
CA THR A 294 -31.04 -7.52 5.42
C THR A 294 -30.39 -6.16 5.64
N TRP A 295 -29.19 -5.92 5.08
CA TRP A 295 -28.39 -4.71 5.31
C TRP A 295 -28.15 -4.45 6.82
N ASP A 296 -28.17 -5.49 7.64
CA ASP A 296 -27.84 -5.42 9.06
C ASP A 296 -26.32 -5.32 9.21
N THR A 297 -25.84 -4.14 9.60
CA THR A 297 -24.42 -3.86 9.83
C THR A 297 -24.13 -3.99 11.32
N THR A 298 -23.37 -4.99 11.73
CA THR A 298 -23.01 -5.21 13.14
C THR A 298 -21.69 -4.55 13.54
N TYR A 299 -20.78 -4.33 12.59
CA TYR A 299 -19.45 -3.76 12.86
C TYR A 299 -19.16 -2.56 11.99
N GLU A 300 -18.74 -1.49 12.65
CA GLU A 300 -18.55 -0.17 12.09
C GLU A 300 -17.05 0.09 12.06
N GLY A 301 -16.48 0.38 10.88
CA GLY A 301 -15.02 0.47 10.73
C GLY A 301 -14.44 1.66 11.50
N TYR A 302 -13.86 1.45 12.69
CA TYR A 302 -13.37 2.51 13.57
C TYR A 302 -11.84 2.53 13.69
N GLY A 303 -11.25 3.73 13.84
CA GLY A 303 -9.84 3.80 14.22
C GLY A 303 -8.92 3.28 13.11
N GLY A 304 -8.96 3.89 11.92
CA GLY A 304 -8.18 3.42 10.76
C GLY A 304 -6.71 3.23 11.12
N GLY A 305 -6.11 4.22 11.78
CA GLY A 305 -4.78 4.11 12.35
C GLY A 305 -4.80 3.33 13.67
N ILE A 306 -5.48 3.88 14.67
CA ILE A 306 -5.50 3.32 16.03
C ILE A 306 -6.93 3.30 16.60
N HIS A 307 -7.35 2.16 17.11
CA HIS A 307 -8.47 2.07 18.04
C HIS A 307 -7.93 1.91 19.46
N ASN A 308 -8.36 2.77 20.38
CA ASN A 308 -7.96 2.75 21.78
C ASN A 308 -9.15 2.60 22.72
N SER A 309 -9.20 1.47 23.41
CA SER A 309 -10.09 1.17 24.54
C SER A 309 -9.35 1.12 25.89
N GLY A 310 -8.02 1.23 25.87
CA GLY A 310 -7.14 1.19 27.05
C GLY A 310 -6.47 2.53 27.36
N GLN A 311 -5.18 2.48 27.69
CA GLN A 311 -4.33 3.67 27.85
C GLN A 311 -3.39 3.80 26.64
N LEU A 312 -3.44 4.95 25.97
CA LEU A 312 -2.54 5.33 24.89
C LEU A 312 -1.79 6.62 25.24
N THR A 313 -0.46 6.56 25.19
CA THR A 313 0.42 7.74 25.21
C THR A 313 1.19 7.81 23.90
N ALA A 314 1.05 8.89 23.15
CA ALA A 314 1.80 9.13 21.92
C ALA A 314 2.68 10.39 22.04
N LEU A 315 3.94 10.27 21.63
CA LEU A 315 4.97 11.30 21.79
C LEU A 315 5.83 11.42 20.52
N ASN A 316 5.99 12.62 19.95
CA ASN A 316 6.83 12.81 18.75
C ASN A 316 6.45 11.86 17.60
N SER A 317 5.16 11.57 17.44
CA SER A 317 4.69 10.55 16.49
C SER A 317 3.77 11.17 15.43
N THR A 318 3.73 10.56 14.25
CA THR A 318 2.90 11.02 13.13
C THR A 318 1.84 9.97 12.81
N LEU A 319 0.59 10.41 12.70
CA LEU A 319 -0.52 9.60 12.21
C LEU A 319 -1.06 10.24 10.92
N TYR A 320 -0.89 9.54 9.81
CA TYR A 320 -1.09 10.13 8.49
C TYR A 320 -1.85 9.24 7.51
N ALA A 321 -2.81 9.80 6.78
CA ALA A 321 -3.52 9.08 5.70
C ALA A 321 -4.18 7.75 6.11
N ASN A 322 -4.51 7.58 7.39
CA ASN A 322 -5.29 6.43 7.83
C ASN A 322 -6.77 6.68 7.54
N SER A 323 -7.50 5.63 7.21
CA SER A 323 -8.88 5.72 6.76
C SER A 323 -9.77 4.77 7.56
N ALA A 324 -10.90 5.28 8.04
CA ALA A 324 -11.92 4.52 8.75
C ALA A 324 -13.26 4.64 8.02
N TYR A 325 -14.00 3.53 7.96
CA TYR A 325 -15.32 3.53 7.36
C TYR A 325 -16.32 4.44 8.12
N GLN A 326 -16.19 4.50 9.45
CA GLN A 326 -17.06 5.28 10.34
C GLN A 326 -16.33 6.44 10.99
N ASP A 327 -15.70 6.21 12.15
CA ASP A 327 -15.19 7.28 13.00
C ASP A 327 -13.70 7.10 13.33
N GLY A 328 -13.01 8.21 13.54
CA GLY A 328 -11.63 8.17 14.02
C GLY A 328 -10.64 7.66 12.98
N GLY A 329 -10.59 8.27 11.80
CA GLY A 329 -9.68 7.85 10.72
C GLY A 329 -8.24 7.65 11.20
N GLY A 330 -7.71 8.62 11.93
CA GLY A 330 -6.43 8.53 12.62
C GLY A 330 -6.53 7.74 13.93
N ILE A 331 -7.32 8.24 14.87
CA ILE A 331 -7.52 7.61 16.18
C ILE A 331 -9.00 7.59 16.56
N HIS A 332 -9.46 6.43 17.01
CA HIS A 332 -10.73 6.25 17.71
C HIS A 332 -10.48 5.94 19.20
N ASN A 333 -10.91 6.83 20.10
CA ASN A 333 -10.69 6.70 21.54
C ASN A 333 -11.99 6.35 22.28
N TRP A 334 -12.22 5.06 22.53
CA TRP A 334 -13.46 4.51 23.06
C TRP A 334 -13.77 4.96 24.50
N TRP A 335 -15.03 4.78 24.91
CA TRP A 335 -15.53 5.08 26.25
C TRP A 335 -14.64 4.48 27.36
N GLY A 336 -14.24 5.32 28.31
CA GLY A 336 -13.43 4.90 29.47
C GLY A 336 -11.93 4.74 29.17
N ALA A 337 -11.52 4.88 27.90
CA ALA A 337 -10.12 4.92 27.52
C ALA A 337 -9.48 6.27 27.90
N SER A 338 -8.14 6.28 27.92
CA SER A 338 -7.34 7.50 28.10
C SER A 338 -6.35 7.67 26.97
N LEU A 339 -6.31 8.87 26.42
CA LEU A 339 -5.42 9.29 25.34
C LEU A 339 -4.60 10.51 25.79
N SER A 340 -3.28 10.42 25.67
CA SER A 340 -2.36 11.55 25.87
C SER A 340 -1.49 11.74 24.64
N LEU A 341 -1.57 12.93 24.04
CA LEU A 341 -0.81 13.31 22.85
C LEU A 341 0.14 14.47 23.20
N GLU A 342 1.42 14.29 22.93
CA GLU A 342 2.44 15.34 23.12
C GLU A 342 3.38 15.41 21.92
N HIS A 343 3.48 16.57 21.26
CA HIS A 343 4.23 16.70 20.00
C HIS A 343 3.80 15.64 18.96
N VAL A 344 2.49 15.44 18.80
CA VAL A 344 1.94 14.50 17.81
C VAL A 344 1.39 15.29 16.64
N THR A 345 1.57 14.77 15.42
CA THR A 345 0.92 15.32 14.22
C THR A 345 -0.08 14.28 13.68
N ILE A 346 -1.36 14.62 13.68
CA ILE A 346 -2.46 13.81 13.11
C ILE A 346 -3.02 14.58 11.92
N GLY A 347 -2.73 14.12 10.71
CA GLY A 347 -3.19 14.81 9.50
C GLY A 347 -3.46 13.93 8.30
N ASN A 348 -4.27 14.44 7.37
CA ASN A 348 -4.72 13.73 6.17
C ASN A 348 -5.45 12.40 6.45
N ASN A 349 -5.97 12.19 7.66
CA ASN A 349 -6.74 10.98 7.98
C ASN A 349 -8.21 11.18 7.58
N TYR A 350 -8.87 10.07 7.22
CA TYR A 350 -10.21 10.08 6.65
C TYR A 350 -11.21 9.24 7.46
N ALA A 351 -12.42 9.74 7.68
CA ALA A 351 -13.51 9.01 8.31
C ALA A 351 -14.83 9.18 7.54
N GLY A 352 -15.41 8.08 7.04
CA GLY A 352 -16.79 8.08 6.54
C GLY A 352 -17.00 7.40 5.18
N SER A 353 -18.08 6.64 5.05
CA SER A 353 -18.58 6.16 3.76
C SER A 353 -20.09 5.92 3.85
N ARG A 354 -20.87 6.92 4.26
CA ARG A 354 -22.36 6.94 4.21
C ARG A 354 -22.99 8.27 4.66
N GLY A 355 -22.21 9.34 4.84
CA GLY A 355 -22.69 10.67 5.22
C GLY A 355 -22.74 10.94 6.73
N ASN A 356 -22.16 10.07 7.56
CA ASN A 356 -22.22 10.15 9.02
C ASN A 356 -20.86 9.99 9.73
N GLY A 357 -19.76 9.72 9.02
CA GLY A 357 -18.46 9.54 9.69
C GLY A 357 -17.94 10.84 10.32
N GLU A 358 -17.42 10.74 11.53
CA GLU A 358 -16.88 11.86 12.31
C GLU A 358 -15.42 11.66 12.74
N GLY A 359 -14.70 12.77 12.96
CA GLY A 359 -13.37 12.74 13.56
C GLY A 359 -12.34 12.04 12.68
N GLY A 360 -12.24 12.45 11.41
CA GLY A 360 -11.21 12.00 10.47
C GLY A 360 -9.83 11.91 11.12
N GLY A 361 -9.42 12.94 11.87
CA GLY A 361 -8.23 12.90 12.71
C GLY A 361 -8.42 12.09 13.99
N LEU A 362 -9.29 12.57 14.88
CA LEU A 362 -9.53 11.98 16.20
C LEU A 362 -11.01 11.99 16.58
N TRP A 363 -11.58 10.82 16.82
CA TRP A 363 -12.88 10.69 17.49
C TRP A 363 -12.70 10.20 18.93
N ALA A 364 -13.43 10.76 19.89
CA ALA A 364 -13.30 10.33 21.29
C ALA A 364 -14.60 10.33 22.11
N ASP A 365 -14.78 9.24 22.86
CA ASP A 365 -15.66 9.12 24.03
C ASP A 365 -14.87 9.00 25.34
N GLY A 366 -13.64 8.51 25.28
CA GLY A 366 -12.70 8.47 26.39
C GLY A 366 -12.02 9.83 26.67
N ALA A 367 -11.31 9.94 27.79
CA ALA A 367 -10.59 11.17 28.13
C ALA A 367 -9.42 11.44 27.17
N VAL A 368 -9.25 12.70 26.76
CA VAL A 368 -8.18 13.14 25.86
C VAL A 368 -7.39 14.27 26.51
N SER A 369 -6.06 14.16 26.55
CA SER A 369 -5.13 15.25 26.84
C SER A 369 -4.29 15.57 25.61
N LEU A 370 -4.24 16.85 25.24
CA LEU A 370 -3.51 17.37 24.09
C LEU A 370 -2.44 18.36 24.56
N LYS A 371 -1.21 18.20 24.10
CA LYS A 371 -0.13 19.16 24.33
C LYS A 371 0.75 19.32 23.12
N ASN A 372 1.10 20.54 22.74
CA ASN A 372 2.06 20.81 21.68
C ASN A 372 1.75 20.02 20.37
N SER A 373 0.49 19.66 20.11
CA SER A 373 0.10 18.69 19.08
C SER A 373 -0.79 19.29 18.01
N VAL A 374 -0.84 18.64 16.84
CA VAL A 374 -1.58 19.10 15.66
C VAL A 374 -2.63 18.08 15.23
N LEU A 375 -3.86 18.55 15.06
CA LEU A 375 -4.95 17.86 14.36
C LEU A 375 -5.41 18.78 13.21
N ALA A 376 -4.96 18.51 11.99
CA ALA A 376 -5.25 19.35 10.83
C ALA A 376 -5.20 18.55 9.53
N GLU A 377 -5.82 19.09 8.48
CA GLU A 377 -5.89 18.52 7.13
C GLU A 377 -6.58 17.15 7.08
N ASN A 378 -7.34 16.78 8.11
CA ASN A 378 -8.13 15.56 8.10
C ASN A 378 -9.44 15.79 7.35
N SER A 379 -10.12 14.69 6.98
CA SER A 379 -11.37 14.74 6.23
C SER A 379 -12.38 13.78 6.83
N ALA A 380 -13.64 14.20 6.91
CA ALA A 380 -14.75 13.33 7.31
C ALA A 380 -16.07 13.87 6.77
N ASP A 381 -17.12 13.06 6.83
CA ASP A 381 -18.48 13.52 6.49
C ASP A 381 -18.89 14.69 7.40
N GLN A 382 -18.51 14.64 8.69
CA GLN A 382 -18.71 15.71 9.68
C GLN A 382 -17.48 15.80 10.60
N ASN A 383 -17.21 16.98 11.18
CA ASN A 383 -16.19 17.16 12.23
C ASN A 383 -14.79 16.54 11.87
N PRO A 384 -14.12 17.02 10.80
CA PRO A 384 -12.97 16.35 10.19
C PRO A 384 -11.75 16.15 11.09
N ASP A 385 -11.32 17.16 11.86
CA ASP A 385 -10.09 17.02 12.66
C ASP A 385 -10.34 16.35 13.99
N CYS A 386 -11.45 16.69 14.64
CA CYS A 386 -11.83 16.01 15.85
C CYS A 386 -13.35 15.96 16.07
N ALA A 387 -13.78 14.90 16.75
CA ALA A 387 -15.15 14.70 17.18
C ALA A 387 -15.27 14.07 18.58
N SER A 388 -16.43 14.24 19.22
CA SER A 388 -16.71 13.77 20.58
C SER A 388 -18.16 13.32 20.77
N GLY A 389 -18.36 12.10 21.28
CA GLY A 389 -19.67 11.62 21.78
C GLY A 389 -19.91 11.92 23.27
N GLY A 390 -19.01 12.69 23.91
CA GLY A 390 -19.13 13.06 25.32
C GLY A 390 -17.79 13.17 26.07
N ALA A 391 -16.67 12.92 25.40
CA ALA A 391 -15.33 13.06 25.93
C ALA A 391 -15.00 14.50 26.37
N ALA A 392 -14.23 14.60 27.46
CA ALA A 392 -13.57 15.84 27.86
C ALA A 392 -12.21 15.94 27.17
N PHE A 393 -12.05 16.95 26.30
CA PHE A 393 -10.77 17.30 25.69
C PHE A 393 -10.05 18.33 26.58
N ILE A 394 -8.98 17.88 27.22
CA ILE A 394 -8.16 18.70 28.11
C ILE A 394 -6.96 19.21 27.31
N SER A 395 -6.86 20.53 27.15
CA SER A 395 -5.64 21.12 26.60
C SER A 395 -4.61 21.34 27.70
N GLU A 396 -3.39 20.88 27.48
CA GLU A 396 -2.18 21.24 28.21
C GLU A 396 -1.34 22.32 27.49
N ASP A 397 -2.01 23.08 26.60
CA ASP A 397 -1.50 24.26 25.87
C ASP A 397 -0.75 23.97 24.55
N TYR A 398 -0.66 25.01 23.72
CA TYR A 398 0.04 25.05 22.43
C TYR A 398 -0.39 23.98 21.42
N ASN A 399 -1.67 23.63 21.38
CA ASN A 399 -2.20 22.73 20.35
C ASN A 399 -2.68 23.50 19.12
N LEU A 400 -2.65 22.85 17.97
CA LEU A 400 -3.36 23.31 16.77
C LEU A 400 -4.45 22.30 16.42
N VAL A 401 -5.69 22.80 16.30
CA VAL A 401 -6.82 22.04 15.77
C VAL A 401 -7.48 22.89 14.69
N GLU A 402 -7.39 22.46 13.44
CA GLU A 402 -7.89 23.22 12.28
C GLU A 402 -9.41 23.41 12.37
N THR A 403 -10.17 22.33 12.55
CA THR A 403 -11.63 22.37 12.73
C THR A 403 -12.03 21.74 14.06
N LEU A 404 -12.66 22.52 14.94
CA LEU A 404 -13.06 22.01 16.27
C LEU A 404 -14.20 21.00 16.25
N GLY A 405 -15.02 20.99 15.19
CA GLY A 405 -16.21 20.14 15.13
C GLY A 405 -17.09 20.29 16.38
N ASN A 406 -17.40 19.18 17.04
CA ASN A 406 -18.09 19.13 18.34
C ASN A 406 -17.15 18.90 19.54
N CYS A 407 -15.82 18.97 19.36
CA CYS A 407 -14.86 18.87 20.46
C CYS A 407 -14.89 20.11 21.34
N ALA A 408 -15.36 19.96 22.58
CA ALA A 408 -15.26 21.00 23.60
C ALA A 408 -13.85 21.01 24.24
N ILE A 409 -12.84 21.49 23.50
CA ILE A 409 -11.48 21.62 24.02
C ILE A 409 -11.45 22.74 25.08
N SER A 410 -11.00 22.40 26.29
CA SER A 410 -10.76 23.40 27.33
C SER A 410 -9.61 24.32 26.92
N ASN A 411 -9.93 25.51 26.41
CA ASN A 411 -8.95 26.45 25.88
C ASN A 411 -7.91 26.84 26.95
N ALA A 412 -6.66 26.40 26.73
CA ALA A 412 -5.49 27.00 27.35
C ALA A 412 -5.06 28.17 26.45
N GLY A 413 -4.69 29.31 27.04
CA GLY A 413 -4.66 30.60 26.34
C GLY A 413 -3.73 30.71 25.12
N ASN A 414 -2.90 29.71 24.80
CA ASN A 414 -2.01 29.69 23.63
C ASN A 414 -2.37 28.63 22.58
N ASP A 415 -3.50 27.93 22.72
CA ASP A 415 -4.02 27.04 21.69
C ASP A 415 -4.47 27.81 20.43
N ARG A 416 -4.30 27.17 19.26
CA ARG A 416 -4.81 27.63 17.97
C ARG A 416 -5.95 26.73 17.52
N LEU A 417 -7.18 27.14 17.84
CA LEU A 417 -8.38 26.36 17.59
C LEU A 417 -9.24 27.03 16.51
N ASP A 418 -9.87 26.23 15.64
CA ASP A 418 -10.77 26.68 14.57
C ASP A 418 -10.09 27.64 13.58
N TRP A 419 -8.92 27.23 13.10
CA TRP A 419 -8.00 28.07 12.35
C TRP A 419 -8.04 27.73 10.85
N ALA A 420 -8.82 28.50 10.10
CA ALA A 420 -9.15 28.26 8.67
C ALA A 420 -8.02 28.54 7.65
N ILE A 421 -6.76 28.16 7.95
CA ILE A 421 -5.66 28.24 6.97
C ILE A 421 -5.34 26.83 6.48
N THR A 422 -5.39 26.60 5.17
CA THR A 422 -5.43 25.29 4.53
C THR A 422 -4.06 24.68 4.14
N LEU A 423 -2.95 25.20 4.64
CA LEU A 423 -1.61 24.66 4.32
C LEU A 423 -0.70 24.74 5.54
N PHE A 424 -0.62 23.65 6.29
CA PHE A 424 0.26 23.57 7.46
C PHE A 424 1.56 22.82 7.14
N PHE A 425 1.51 21.86 6.21
CA PHE A 425 2.56 20.85 6.01
C PHE A 425 2.97 20.63 4.53
N HIS A 426 4.24 20.22 4.35
CA HIS A 426 4.80 19.65 3.13
C HIS A 426 4.24 18.24 2.86
N ARG A 427 4.78 17.52 1.85
CA ARG A 427 4.46 16.11 1.63
C ARG A 427 4.95 15.25 2.82
N PHE A 428 4.14 14.28 3.23
CA PHE A 428 4.58 13.19 4.09
C PHE A 428 5.66 12.37 3.38
N ALA A 429 6.87 12.33 3.95
CA ALA A 429 8.05 11.80 3.29
C ALA A 429 9.16 11.45 4.30
N ALA A 430 10.23 10.85 3.78
CA ALA A 430 11.46 10.59 4.50
C ALA A 430 12.28 11.88 4.75
N ASN A 431 11.86 12.72 5.69
CA ASN A 431 12.55 13.98 6.02
C ASN A 431 13.77 13.80 6.96
N GLY A 432 14.45 12.65 6.84
CA GLY A 432 15.48 12.18 7.75
C GLY A 432 14.93 11.51 9.01
N GLY A 433 15.78 10.80 9.74
CA GLY A 433 15.35 9.97 10.88
C GLY A 433 14.94 8.55 10.47
N PRO A 434 14.37 7.76 11.41
CA PRO A 434 14.05 6.36 11.19
C PRO A 434 12.66 6.09 10.60
N THR A 435 11.76 7.08 10.57
CA THR A 435 10.40 6.98 10.04
C THR A 435 10.05 8.23 9.24
N ASP A 436 9.09 8.09 8.32
CA ASP A 436 8.56 9.22 7.56
C ASP A 436 7.78 10.18 8.46
N THR A 437 7.88 11.48 8.19
CA THR A 437 7.31 12.56 9.01
C THR A 437 6.44 13.49 8.17
N TYR A 438 5.52 14.22 8.84
CA TYR A 438 4.74 15.30 8.24
C TYR A 438 5.32 16.66 8.62
N ALA A 439 6.24 17.17 7.80
CA ALA A 439 7.02 18.37 8.09
C ALA A 439 6.21 19.66 7.83
N PRO A 440 6.13 20.60 8.79
CA PRO A 440 5.51 21.91 8.57
C PRO A 440 6.27 22.72 7.52
N TYR A 441 5.55 23.62 6.82
CA TYR A 441 6.23 24.69 6.07
C TYR A 441 7.06 25.57 6.99
N THR A 442 8.19 26.11 6.51
CA THR A 442 9.07 27.01 7.29
C THR A 442 8.40 28.29 7.77
N ASN A 443 7.35 28.74 7.06
CA ASN A 443 6.50 29.88 7.44
C ASN A 443 5.16 29.44 8.06
N SER A 444 4.97 28.14 8.29
CA SER A 444 3.77 27.61 8.94
C SER A 444 3.64 28.23 10.30
N ILE A 445 2.39 28.46 10.71
CA ILE A 445 2.14 28.94 12.06
C ILE A 445 2.67 27.94 13.09
N LEU A 446 2.79 26.65 12.79
CA LEU A 446 3.33 25.64 13.70
C LEU A 446 4.77 25.92 14.15
N VAL A 447 5.54 26.63 13.32
CA VAL A 447 6.96 26.88 13.55
C VAL A 447 7.16 27.89 14.67
N ASN A 448 8.13 27.63 15.56
CA ASN A 448 8.56 28.52 16.65
C ASN A 448 7.43 29.03 17.54
N SER A 449 6.44 28.19 17.79
CA SER A 449 5.23 28.58 18.51
C SER A 449 5.24 28.25 19.99
N ILE A 450 6.09 27.31 20.41
CA ILE A 450 6.22 26.87 21.79
C ILE A 450 7.44 27.54 22.40
N PRO A 451 7.30 28.42 23.41
CA PRO A 451 8.44 28.98 24.13
C PRO A 451 9.33 27.87 24.70
N ILE A 452 10.65 28.09 24.76
CA ILE A 452 11.61 27.09 25.21
C ILE A 452 11.31 26.52 26.61
N THR A 453 10.67 27.30 27.48
CA THR A 453 10.23 26.86 28.82
C THR A 453 9.14 25.79 28.79
N ASN A 454 8.45 25.65 27.65
CA ASN A 454 7.33 24.76 27.39
C ASN A 454 7.68 23.68 26.35
N CYS A 455 8.90 23.68 25.79
CA CYS A 455 9.44 22.56 25.04
C CYS A 455 9.82 21.44 26.01
N THR A 456 8.96 20.44 26.09
CA THR A 456 9.09 19.33 27.04
C THR A 456 9.99 18.20 26.55
N THR A 457 10.22 18.13 25.24
CA THR A 457 11.12 17.16 24.59
C THR A 457 12.39 17.85 24.09
N ILE A 458 13.50 17.10 24.09
CA ILE A 458 14.81 17.59 23.61
C ILE A 458 15.06 17.29 22.13
N THR A 459 14.21 16.46 21.51
CA THR A 459 14.28 16.08 20.10
C THR A 459 12.88 15.97 19.49
N ASP A 460 12.79 16.05 18.17
CA ASP A 460 11.59 15.70 17.39
C ASP A 460 11.54 14.20 17.04
N GLN A 461 10.57 13.77 16.23
CA GLN A 461 10.41 12.37 15.77
C GLN A 461 11.69 11.76 15.20
N ARG A 462 12.48 12.55 14.49
CA ARG A 462 13.66 12.10 13.76
C ARG A 462 14.88 11.93 14.67
N GLY A 463 14.75 12.32 15.94
CA GLY A 463 15.86 12.46 16.87
C GLY A 463 16.63 13.77 16.68
N VAL A 464 16.04 14.74 15.98
CA VAL A 464 16.67 16.03 15.70
C VAL A 464 16.43 16.99 16.88
N PRO A 465 17.45 17.71 17.40
CA PRO A 465 17.31 18.54 18.61
C PRO A 465 16.25 19.62 18.52
N ARG A 466 15.56 19.90 19.63
CA ARG A 466 14.66 21.05 19.78
C ARG A 466 15.31 22.14 20.65
N PRO A 467 15.32 23.42 20.24
CA PRO A 467 14.92 23.94 18.93
C PRO A 467 16.05 23.90 17.88
N GLN A 468 15.71 23.97 16.58
CA GLN A 468 16.68 23.92 15.47
C GLN A 468 17.11 25.30 14.90
N ASN A 469 16.73 26.41 15.52
CA ASN A 469 16.88 27.75 14.93
C ASN A 469 18.30 28.36 14.97
N ASN A 470 18.53 29.33 14.07
CA ASN A 470 19.68 30.24 13.96
C ASN A 470 20.28 30.68 15.33
N PRO A 471 21.60 30.88 15.47
CA PRO A 471 22.26 31.40 16.69
C PRO A 471 21.68 32.68 17.32
N ASN A 472 20.76 33.40 16.66
CA ASN A 472 20.12 34.61 17.18
C ASN A 472 18.66 34.43 17.63
N ASP A 473 18.04 33.25 17.47
CA ASP A 473 16.61 33.00 17.80
C ASP A 473 16.37 31.60 18.40
N ILE A 474 17.14 31.27 19.44
CA ILE A 474 17.27 29.92 20.02
C ILE A 474 16.18 29.58 21.07
N GLU A 475 15.03 30.27 21.07
CA GLU A 475 14.12 30.28 22.22
C GLU A 475 12.72 29.67 22.01
N ALA A 476 12.43 29.02 20.88
CA ALA A 476 11.12 28.38 20.67
C ALA A 476 11.20 27.13 19.78
N CYS A 477 10.32 26.16 20.03
CA CYS A 477 10.18 24.91 19.26
C CYS A 477 8.83 24.85 18.53
N ASP A 478 8.71 23.88 17.64
CA ASP A 478 7.54 23.70 16.78
C ASP A 478 6.44 22.87 17.43
N ILE A 479 5.18 23.23 17.14
CA ILE A 479 4.01 22.41 17.45
C ILE A 479 3.98 21.20 16.51
N GLY A 480 3.73 20.02 17.06
CA GLY A 480 3.66 18.75 16.33
C GLY A 480 4.95 17.93 16.44
N ALA A 481 5.01 16.84 15.67
CA ALA A 481 6.05 15.81 15.76
C ALA A 481 7.40 16.18 15.16
N TYR A 482 7.45 17.27 14.40
CA TYR A 482 8.63 17.70 13.63
C TYR A 482 9.18 19.02 14.18
N GLU A 483 10.49 19.21 14.08
CA GLU A 483 11.16 20.48 14.36
C GLU A 483 11.81 21.05 13.08
N THR A 484 11.39 22.25 12.70
CA THR A 484 11.79 22.88 11.45
C THR A 484 13.10 23.63 11.63
N ALA A 485 14.07 23.37 10.76
CA ALA A 485 15.27 24.17 10.69
C ALA A 485 14.98 25.50 9.97
N THR A 486 15.05 26.62 10.69
CA THR A 486 14.99 27.95 10.07
C THR A 486 16.41 28.44 9.73
N MET A 487 16.71 28.58 8.43
CA MET A 487 17.93 29.29 8.00
C MET A 487 17.73 30.79 8.22
N GLY A 488 18.60 31.39 9.04
CA GLY A 488 18.55 32.80 9.40
C GLY A 488 18.75 33.74 8.21
N TRP A 489 17.79 34.64 7.99
CA TRP A 489 17.90 35.80 7.10
C TRP A 489 18.99 36.78 7.56
N ASP A 490 19.91 37.17 6.68
CA ASP A 490 20.81 38.31 6.86
C ASP A 490 20.45 39.53 5.97
N GLY A 491 19.17 39.65 5.60
CA GLY A 491 18.53 40.93 5.29
C GLY A 491 19.13 41.77 4.15
N ASP A 492 18.78 41.45 2.90
CA ASP A 492 18.88 42.37 1.77
C ASP A 492 17.91 42.11 0.61
N GLY A 493 16.59 41.91 0.82
CA GLY A 493 15.70 41.72 -0.35
C GLY A 493 14.18 41.79 -0.18
N GLY A 494 13.64 42.65 0.69
CA GLY A 494 12.18 42.79 0.85
C GLY A 494 11.52 43.74 -0.15
N ASP A 495 11.11 43.27 -1.34
CA ASP A 495 10.03 43.92 -2.11
C ASP A 495 9.14 43.01 -2.99
N GLY A 496 9.35 41.69 -3.01
CA GLY A 496 8.39 40.76 -3.62
C GLY A 496 8.20 40.94 -5.13
N SER A 497 9.21 41.39 -5.88
CA SER A 497 9.15 41.47 -7.35
C SER A 497 10.34 40.80 -8.05
N TRP A 498 10.13 39.57 -8.54
CA TRP A 498 11.12 38.77 -9.30
C TRP A 498 11.05 39.08 -10.80
N LEU A 499 11.33 40.33 -11.20
CA LEU A 499 11.04 40.86 -12.54
C LEU A 499 12.21 40.85 -13.55
N ASN A 500 13.46 40.54 -13.14
CA ASN A 500 14.63 40.58 -14.01
C ASN A 500 15.68 39.48 -13.74
N ASP A 501 16.56 39.25 -14.72
CA ASP A 501 17.58 38.20 -14.78
C ASP A 501 18.62 38.24 -13.64
N THR A 502 18.78 39.40 -13.01
CA THR A 502 19.80 39.67 -12.00
C THR A 502 19.41 39.23 -10.59
N ASN A 503 18.12 39.01 -10.32
CA ASN A 503 17.61 38.55 -9.02
C ASN A 503 17.59 37.02 -8.89
N TRP A 504 17.69 36.25 -9.98
CA TRP A 504 17.63 34.77 -9.93
C TRP A 504 18.97 34.09 -9.68
N THR A 505 20.08 34.81 -9.88
CA THR A 505 21.42 34.26 -9.64
C THR A 505 22.02 34.91 -8.39
N TRP A 506 22.32 34.10 -7.37
CA TRP A 506 23.03 34.48 -6.13
C TRP A 506 22.21 35.18 -5.03
N ASP A 507 20.88 35.11 -5.06
CA ASP A 507 19.97 35.58 -4.00
C ASP A 507 19.01 34.46 -3.52
N VAL A 508 18.36 34.62 -2.36
CA VAL A 508 17.51 33.60 -1.69
C VAL A 508 16.27 33.27 -2.52
N ARG A 509 15.88 31.99 -2.57
CA ARG A 509 14.75 31.46 -3.35
C ARG A 509 13.40 32.09 -2.94
N PRO A 510 12.45 32.26 -3.87
CA PRO A 510 11.08 32.69 -3.55
C PRO A 510 10.41 31.74 -2.55
N GLY A 511 9.61 32.29 -1.63
CA GLY A 511 8.85 31.52 -0.65
C GLY A 511 7.47 31.10 -1.17
N MET A 512 6.79 30.20 -0.44
CA MET A 512 5.45 29.73 -0.81
C MET A 512 4.45 30.88 -0.84
N GLY A 513 3.81 31.11 -2.00
CA GLY A 513 2.86 32.21 -2.25
C GLY A 513 3.41 33.34 -3.14
N ASP A 514 4.71 33.33 -3.45
CA ASP A 514 5.32 34.30 -4.37
C ASP A 514 4.96 34.02 -5.83
N VAL A 515 4.84 35.09 -6.62
CA VAL A 515 4.63 35.02 -8.08
C VAL A 515 5.94 35.33 -8.80
N ALA A 516 6.44 34.36 -9.57
CA ALA A 516 7.60 34.50 -10.43
C ALA A 516 7.18 34.95 -11.85
N HIS A 517 7.52 36.18 -12.22
CA HIS A 517 7.30 36.70 -13.58
C HIS A 517 8.61 36.76 -14.37
N LEU A 518 8.82 35.81 -15.28
CA LEU A 518 10.00 35.75 -16.13
C LEU A 518 9.70 36.36 -17.51
N GLY A 519 10.21 37.57 -17.73
CA GLY A 519 10.05 38.30 -19.00
C GLY A 519 11.30 39.08 -19.36
N SER A 520 11.85 38.83 -20.55
CA SER A 520 12.97 39.59 -21.11
C SER A 520 12.79 39.84 -22.60
N THR A 521 13.24 41.00 -23.07
CA THR A 521 13.30 41.37 -24.51
C THR A 521 14.65 41.02 -25.15
N THR A 522 15.63 40.60 -24.35
CA THR A 522 16.91 40.03 -24.78
C THR A 522 16.98 38.55 -24.39
N PRO A 523 17.68 37.69 -25.16
CA PRO A 523 17.79 36.27 -24.80
C PRO A 523 18.43 36.06 -23.43
N VAL A 524 17.79 35.25 -22.57
CA VAL A 524 18.25 34.91 -21.22
C VAL A 524 17.93 33.45 -20.93
N THR A 525 18.89 32.71 -20.38
CA THR A 525 18.70 31.34 -19.88
C THR A 525 18.80 31.34 -18.36
N VAL A 526 17.78 30.80 -17.70
CA VAL A 526 17.73 30.60 -16.24
C VAL A 526 17.69 29.10 -15.98
N THR A 527 18.57 28.62 -15.11
CA THR A 527 18.54 27.24 -14.61
C THR A 527 17.93 27.24 -13.22
N TYR A 528 16.94 26.38 -13.02
CA TYR A 528 16.30 26.15 -11.74
C TYR A 528 16.77 24.79 -11.20
N ASP A 529 17.64 24.82 -10.19
CA ASP A 529 18.30 23.65 -9.59
C ASP A 529 17.89 23.52 -8.12
N GLU A 530 17.12 22.47 -7.78
CA GLU A 530 16.74 22.13 -6.41
C GLU A 530 17.42 20.84 -5.92
N THR A 531 18.74 20.86 -5.80
CA THR A 531 19.49 19.73 -5.19
C THR A 531 19.38 19.62 -3.65
N GLN A 532 18.53 20.42 -2.99
CA GLN A 532 18.09 20.28 -1.60
C GLN A 532 16.68 20.90 -1.48
N GLU A 533 15.72 20.11 -0.99
CA GLU A 533 14.28 20.41 -0.98
C GLU A 533 13.95 21.73 -0.27
N THR A 534 13.59 22.76 -1.04
CA THR A 534 12.75 23.87 -0.57
C THR A 534 11.96 24.47 -1.73
N THR A 535 10.64 24.54 -1.47
CA THR A 535 9.70 25.62 -1.78
C THR A 535 9.26 25.79 -3.23
N SER A 536 8.07 25.23 -3.45
CA SER A 536 7.14 25.51 -4.53
C SER A 536 6.96 26.99 -4.88
N VAL A 537 7.24 27.33 -6.14
CA VAL A 537 6.82 28.61 -6.73
C VAL A 537 5.33 28.55 -7.01
N GLY A 538 4.56 29.49 -6.43
CA GLY A 538 3.10 29.51 -6.56
C GLY A 538 2.61 29.87 -7.97
N PHE A 539 3.32 30.70 -8.71
CA PHE A 539 2.92 30.99 -10.08
C PHE A 539 4.16 31.29 -10.90
N ILE A 540 4.38 30.53 -11.97
CA ILE A 540 5.37 30.90 -13.00
C ILE A 540 4.62 31.49 -14.18
N ASN A 541 5.03 32.69 -14.59
CA ASN A 541 4.56 33.32 -15.81
C ASN A 541 5.73 33.65 -16.75
N LEU A 542 5.83 32.90 -17.85
CA LEU A 542 6.84 33.09 -18.90
C LEU A 542 6.26 33.91 -20.06
N THR A 543 6.83 35.10 -20.32
CA THR A 543 6.26 36.10 -21.24
C THR A 543 7.22 36.65 -22.30
N GLY A 544 8.53 36.38 -22.21
CA GLY A 544 9.55 36.88 -23.16
C GLY A 544 9.99 35.85 -24.20
N SER A 545 10.03 36.22 -25.49
CA SER A 545 10.37 35.29 -26.59
C SER A 545 11.82 34.80 -26.62
N GLY A 546 12.73 35.45 -25.89
CA GLY A 546 14.13 35.03 -25.73
C GLY A 546 14.43 34.32 -24.40
N VAL A 547 13.43 34.05 -23.58
CA VAL A 547 13.62 33.45 -22.25
C VAL A 547 13.61 31.92 -22.35
N THR A 548 14.61 31.28 -21.76
CA THR A 548 14.65 29.81 -21.56
C THR A 548 14.71 29.49 -20.07
N LEU A 549 13.78 28.68 -19.58
CA LEU A 549 13.78 28.10 -18.24
C LEU A 549 14.18 26.62 -18.35
N GLN A 550 15.29 26.25 -17.71
CA GLN A 550 15.80 24.88 -17.67
C GLN A 550 15.59 24.29 -16.28
N GLN A 551 14.87 23.18 -16.19
CA GLN A 551 14.79 22.37 -14.98
C GLN A 551 16.10 21.58 -14.77
N ALA A 552 16.55 21.51 -13.53
CA ALA A 552 17.61 20.63 -13.05
C ALA A 552 17.18 20.04 -11.68
N GLY A 553 16.81 18.76 -11.64
CA GLY A 553 16.33 18.10 -10.43
C GLY A 553 14.81 18.24 -10.20
N TYR A 554 14.32 17.68 -9.09
CA TYR A 554 12.90 17.69 -8.74
C TYR A 554 12.38 19.12 -8.54
N VAL A 555 11.29 19.50 -9.22
CA VAL A 555 10.71 20.85 -9.15
C VAL A 555 9.22 20.75 -8.86
N ARG A 556 8.79 21.15 -7.66
CA ARG A 556 7.36 21.24 -7.31
C ARG A 556 6.85 22.65 -7.56
N LEU A 557 5.72 22.82 -8.26
CA LEU A 557 5.11 24.13 -8.52
C LEU A 557 3.64 24.07 -8.11
N GLU A 558 3.34 24.19 -6.81
CA GLU A 558 2.07 23.76 -6.18
C GLU A 558 0.77 24.47 -6.64
N HIS A 559 0.81 25.30 -7.67
CA HIS A 559 -0.26 26.21 -8.08
C HIS A 559 -0.22 26.41 -9.62
N ASN A 560 -0.70 27.52 -10.20
CA ASN A 560 -0.88 27.58 -11.67
C ASN A 560 0.42 27.91 -12.42
N TYR A 561 0.63 27.22 -13.54
CA TYR A 561 1.68 27.54 -14.50
C TYR A 561 1.07 28.27 -15.70
N THR A 562 1.68 29.38 -16.10
CA THR A 562 1.26 30.14 -17.28
C THR A 562 2.45 30.43 -18.19
N GLN A 563 2.29 30.16 -19.48
CA GLN A 563 3.30 30.47 -20.48
C GLN A 563 2.65 31.10 -21.71
N SER A 564 3.19 32.23 -22.13
CA SER A 564 2.73 33.00 -23.30
C SER A 564 3.83 33.23 -24.33
N ALA A 565 5.10 33.04 -23.97
CA ALA A 565 6.25 33.00 -24.87
C ALA A 565 7.43 32.28 -24.22
N GLY A 566 8.56 32.14 -24.94
CA GLY A 566 9.80 31.56 -24.42
C GLY A 566 9.82 30.03 -24.48
N THR A 567 10.81 29.42 -23.84
CA THR A 567 11.03 27.96 -23.82
C THR A 567 11.16 27.44 -22.40
N PHE A 568 10.40 26.39 -22.06
CA PHE A 568 10.63 25.57 -20.87
C PHE A 568 11.24 24.23 -21.29
N ASN A 569 12.27 23.79 -20.58
CA ASN A 569 12.93 22.51 -20.78
C ASN A 569 12.86 21.70 -19.48
N GLY A 570 11.91 20.77 -19.41
CA GLY A 570 11.83 19.77 -18.36
C GLY A 570 12.92 18.71 -18.50
N ASP A 571 13.37 18.17 -17.36
CA ASP A 571 14.25 17.00 -17.35
C ASP A 571 13.39 15.73 -17.43
N PRO A 572 13.63 14.82 -18.39
CA PRO A 572 12.86 13.58 -18.51
C PRO A 572 13.00 12.62 -17.33
N THR A 573 13.92 12.84 -16.39
CA THR A 573 14.01 12.01 -15.17
C THR A 573 13.24 12.59 -13.97
N ASP A 574 12.70 13.80 -14.10
CA ASP A 574 12.14 14.54 -12.97
C ASP A 574 10.60 14.59 -13.01
N GLU A 575 9.99 14.92 -11.88
CA GLU A 575 8.54 15.11 -11.71
C GLU A 575 8.21 16.61 -11.53
N MET A 576 7.03 17.02 -11.97
CA MET A 576 6.47 18.36 -11.80
C MET A 576 4.98 18.30 -11.42
N ALA A 577 4.63 18.80 -10.23
CA ALA A 577 3.24 18.92 -9.80
C ALA A 577 2.72 20.35 -9.95
N LEU A 578 1.49 20.53 -10.48
CA LEU A 578 0.83 21.82 -10.69
C LEU A 578 -0.64 21.85 -10.26
N GLY A 579 -1.14 23.07 -10.06
CA GLY A 579 -2.55 23.44 -10.19
C GLY A 579 -3.01 23.47 -11.66
N THR A 580 -3.48 24.61 -12.15
CA THR A 580 -3.88 24.77 -13.56
C THR A 580 -2.65 25.05 -14.43
N PHE A 581 -2.46 24.23 -15.46
CA PHE A 581 -1.48 24.47 -16.52
C PHE A 581 -2.11 25.31 -17.64
N SER A 582 -1.43 26.36 -18.09
CA SER A 582 -1.89 27.23 -19.17
C SER A 582 -0.78 27.58 -20.16
N LEU A 583 -0.88 27.09 -21.38
CA LEU A 583 0.04 27.36 -22.48
C LEU A 583 -0.68 28.14 -23.59
N SER A 584 -0.21 29.34 -23.88
CA SER A 584 -0.78 30.25 -24.90
C SER A 584 0.24 30.69 -25.96
N GLY A 585 1.52 30.39 -25.77
CA GLY A 585 2.61 30.66 -26.71
C GLY A 585 3.96 30.20 -26.17
N GLY A 586 4.96 30.00 -27.04
CA GLY A 586 6.26 29.44 -26.66
C GLY A 586 6.37 27.93 -26.87
N LEU A 587 7.43 27.32 -26.35
CA LEU A 587 7.73 25.88 -26.41
C LEU A 587 7.84 25.33 -24.98
N PHE A 588 7.17 24.23 -24.68
CA PHE A 588 7.23 23.55 -23.38
C PHE A 588 7.62 22.09 -23.60
N HIS A 589 8.83 21.70 -23.21
CA HIS A 589 9.22 20.29 -23.14
C HIS A 589 8.87 19.76 -21.75
N ALA A 590 7.99 18.78 -21.69
CA ALA A 590 7.54 18.19 -20.43
C ALA A 590 8.66 17.42 -19.72
N PRO A 591 8.60 17.32 -18.38
CA PRO A 591 9.49 16.45 -17.60
C PRO A 591 9.02 14.98 -17.67
N GLY A 592 9.69 14.09 -16.93
CA GLY A 592 9.37 12.65 -16.90
C GLY A 592 7.96 12.35 -16.40
N GLU A 593 7.49 13.10 -15.40
CA GLU A 593 6.12 12.99 -14.89
C GLU A 593 5.54 14.37 -14.57
N MET A 594 4.27 14.60 -14.92
CA MET A 594 3.56 15.85 -14.68
C MET A 594 2.23 15.57 -13.98
N ARG A 595 2.05 16.03 -12.73
CA ARG A 595 0.81 15.85 -11.95
C ARG A 595 -0.03 17.12 -11.90
N LEU A 596 -1.32 17.03 -12.16
CA LEU A 596 -2.24 18.17 -12.19
C LEU A 596 -3.39 18.03 -11.19
N SER A 597 -3.48 18.99 -10.28
CA SER A 597 -4.66 19.25 -9.45
C SER A 597 -5.64 20.24 -10.10
N GLY A 598 -5.30 20.89 -11.21
CA GLY A 598 -6.16 21.85 -11.92
C GLY A 598 -6.41 21.50 -13.40
N ASN A 599 -6.82 22.49 -14.20
CA ASN A 599 -7.11 22.30 -15.62
C ASN A 599 -5.84 22.25 -16.49
N PHE A 600 -5.92 21.62 -17.66
CA PHE A 600 -4.90 21.71 -18.71
C PHE A 600 -5.42 22.59 -19.86
N LEU A 601 -4.94 23.83 -19.92
CA LEU A 601 -5.43 24.84 -20.87
C LEU A 601 -4.38 25.12 -21.94
N HIS A 602 -4.53 24.53 -23.13
CA HIS A 602 -3.62 24.76 -24.26
C HIS A 602 -4.32 25.56 -25.37
N ASN A 603 -3.97 26.83 -25.51
CA ASN A 603 -4.61 27.77 -26.46
C ASN A 603 -3.60 28.44 -27.42
N GLY A 604 -2.39 27.88 -27.54
CA GLY A 604 -1.31 28.34 -28.41
C GLY A 604 0.06 27.90 -27.89
N GLY A 605 1.11 28.02 -28.70
CA GLY A 605 2.44 27.48 -28.37
C GLY A 605 2.64 26.04 -28.85
N VAL A 606 3.65 25.37 -28.32
CA VAL A 606 3.97 23.95 -28.59
C VAL A 606 4.22 23.24 -27.27
N PHE A 607 3.45 22.20 -26.99
CA PHE A 607 3.68 21.26 -25.89
C PHE A 607 4.34 19.98 -26.45
N GLU A 608 5.51 19.63 -25.94
CA GLU A 608 6.24 18.42 -26.31
C GLU A 608 6.28 17.49 -25.08
N ALA A 609 5.57 16.36 -25.15
CA ALA A 609 5.42 15.43 -24.02
C ALA A 609 6.71 14.74 -23.56
N ASN A 610 7.78 14.78 -24.35
CA ASN A 610 9.12 14.28 -24.00
C ASN A 610 9.17 12.81 -23.51
N GLY A 611 8.18 11.99 -23.86
CA GLY A 611 8.10 10.60 -23.41
C GLY A 611 7.63 10.40 -21.97
N GLY A 612 7.16 11.46 -21.30
CA GLY A 612 6.71 11.42 -19.91
C GLY A 612 5.20 11.19 -19.72
N GLU A 613 4.80 11.03 -18.46
CA GLU A 613 3.41 10.78 -18.06
C GLU A 613 2.72 12.06 -17.56
N LEU A 614 1.47 12.28 -18.00
CA LEU A 614 0.59 13.31 -17.45
C LEU A 614 -0.49 12.67 -16.55
N VAL A 615 -0.55 13.05 -15.28
CA VAL A 615 -1.46 12.47 -14.28
C VAL A 615 -2.44 13.53 -13.77
N PHE A 616 -3.74 13.29 -13.86
CA PHE A 616 -4.75 14.17 -13.25
C PHE A 616 -5.23 13.60 -11.91
N MET A 617 -5.20 14.39 -10.83
CA MET A 617 -5.53 13.97 -9.45
C MET A 617 -6.28 15.07 -8.64
N PHE A 618 -6.70 14.75 -7.41
CA PHE A 618 -7.07 15.71 -6.33
C PHE A 618 -8.38 16.52 -6.44
N SER A 619 -8.79 16.97 -7.63
CA SER A 619 -9.81 18.03 -7.77
C SER A 619 -11.20 17.51 -8.19
N PRO A 620 -12.29 18.28 -7.93
CA PRO A 620 -13.55 18.19 -8.69
C PRO A 620 -13.30 18.41 -10.20
N THR A 621 -14.34 18.34 -11.02
CA THR A 621 -14.25 18.32 -12.49
C THR A 621 -13.13 19.19 -13.10
N GLN A 622 -12.19 18.53 -13.79
CA GLN A 622 -11.07 19.16 -14.51
C GLN A 622 -11.36 19.20 -16.02
N THR A 623 -10.69 20.07 -16.76
CA THR A 623 -10.84 20.20 -18.22
C THR A 623 -9.50 20.15 -18.95
N ILE A 624 -9.48 19.47 -20.09
CA ILE A 624 -8.40 19.53 -21.09
C ILE A 624 -8.92 20.33 -22.29
N SER A 625 -8.19 21.38 -22.69
CA SER A 625 -8.51 22.18 -23.88
C SER A 625 -7.38 22.19 -24.90
N GLY A 626 -7.71 22.48 -26.16
CA GLY A 626 -6.73 22.63 -27.24
C GLY A 626 -6.39 21.33 -27.96
N ASP A 627 -5.39 21.41 -28.84
CA ASP A 627 -4.86 20.26 -29.57
C ASP A 627 -3.61 19.74 -28.86
N ASN A 628 -3.65 18.49 -28.38
CA ASN A 628 -2.65 17.97 -27.46
C ASN A 628 -2.09 16.63 -27.95
N ILE A 629 -0.78 16.44 -27.77
CA ILE A 629 -0.13 15.14 -27.95
C ILE A 629 0.53 14.78 -26.63
N PHE A 630 0.04 13.73 -25.98
CA PHE A 630 0.58 13.16 -24.76
C PHE A 630 1.28 11.83 -25.07
N TYR A 631 2.29 11.49 -24.27
CA TYR A 631 2.91 10.18 -24.38
C TYR A 631 2.11 9.17 -23.55
N ASP A 632 2.13 9.33 -22.23
CA ASP A 632 1.25 8.62 -21.29
C ASP A 632 0.27 9.59 -20.60
N LEU A 633 -0.96 9.13 -20.37
CA LEU A 633 -2.02 9.91 -19.72
C LEU A 633 -2.75 9.04 -18.68
N THR A 634 -2.74 9.47 -17.42
CA THR A 634 -3.41 8.79 -16.32
C THR A 634 -4.48 9.64 -15.66
N ILE A 635 -5.67 9.05 -15.49
CA ILE A 635 -6.83 9.63 -14.81
C ILE A 635 -7.02 8.89 -13.48
N GLY A 636 -6.52 9.49 -12.39
CA GLY A 636 -6.60 8.94 -11.03
C GLY A 636 -7.28 9.90 -10.07
N LYS A 637 -8.62 9.95 -10.12
CA LYS A 637 -9.44 10.76 -9.20
C LYS A 637 -9.61 10.08 -7.84
N TRP A 638 -10.03 10.83 -6.83
CA TRP A 638 -10.35 10.30 -5.50
C TRP A 638 -11.76 9.72 -5.42
N ALA A 639 -12.68 10.25 -6.22
CA ALA A 639 -14.06 9.79 -6.27
C ALA A 639 -14.41 9.28 -7.68
N VAL A 640 -15.23 8.23 -7.73
CA VAL A 640 -15.65 7.55 -8.96
C VAL A 640 -16.51 8.41 -9.88
N ASP A 641 -17.15 9.45 -9.36
CA ASP A 641 -18.03 10.38 -10.08
C ASP A 641 -17.32 11.67 -10.55
N SER A 642 -16.07 11.87 -10.14
CA SER A 642 -15.27 13.03 -10.52
C SER A 642 -14.79 12.93 -11.97
N THR A 643 -14.92 14.01 -12.75
CA THR A 643 -14.69 13.99 -14.20
C THR A 643 -13.44 14.74 -14.65
N VAL A 644 -12.68 14.20 -15.61
CA VAL A 644 -11.76 14.97 -16.46
C VAL A 644 -12.40 15.09 -17.84
N ASP A 645 -12.77 16.31 -18.22
CA ASP A 645 -13.51 16.61 -19.46
C ASP A 645 -12.57 17.13 -20.56
N ALA A 646 -12.34 16.31 -21.58
CA ALA A 646 -11.58 16.63 -22.78
C ALA A 646 -12.49 16.80 -24.01
N SER A 647 -13.81 16.95 -23.84
CA SER A 647 -14.77 17.06 -24.97
C SER A 647 -14.52 18.28 -25.88
N SER A 648 -13.82 19.30 -25.37
CA SER A 648 -13.42 20.48 -26.13
C SER A 648 -12.01 20.41 -26.72
N SER A 649 -11.31 19.29 -26.53
CA SER A 649 -9.94 19.04 -27.00
C SER A 649 -9.93 18.01 -28.12
N THR A 650 -8.96 18.11 -29.02
CA THR A 650 -8.55 16.96 -29.83
C THR A 650 -7.19 16.51 -29.34
N LEU A 651 -7.11 15.33 -28.71
CA LEU A 651 -5.85 14.83 -28.17
C LEU A 651 -5.45 13.47 -28.76
N ILE A 652 -4.14 13.23 -28.73
CA ILE A 652 -3.52 11.97 -29.13
C ILE A 652 -2.69 11.48 -27.94
N VAL A 653 -2.94 10.27 -27.45
CA VAL A 653 -2.07 9.58 -26.50
C VAL A 653 -1.26 8.54 -27.26
N THR A 654 0.05 8.75 -27.37
CA THR A 654 0.89 7.95 -28.27
C THR A 654 1.37 6.63 -27.68
N ASN A 655 1.29 6.44 -26.36
CA ASN A 655 1.68 5.20 -25.68
C ASN A 655 0.54 4.63 -24.83
N GLN A 656 0.31 5.08 -23.59
CA GLN A 656 -0.71 4.49 -22.71
C GLN A 656 -1.72 5.52 -22.18
N LEU A 657 -3.01 5.23 -22.33
CA LEU A 657 -4.08 5.84 -21.54
C LEU A 657 -4.45 4.90 -20.39
N THR A 658 -4.45 5.39 -19.15
CA THR A 658 -4.91 4.65 -17.98
C THR A 658 -5.99 5.42 -17.23
N VAL A 659 -7.16 4.81 -17.01
CA VAL A 659 -8.23 5.35 -16.17
C VAL A 659 -8.35 4.49 -14.92
N THR A 660 -7.67 4.88 -13.84
CA THR A 660 -7.63 4.10 -12.60
C THR A 660 -8.88 4.34 -11.73
N LYS A 661 -9.32 5.59 -11.64
CA LYS A 661 -10.51 5.99 -10.87
C LYS A 661 -11.12 7.28 -11.39
N GLY A 662 -12.45 7.34 -11.48
CA GLY A 662 -13.20 8.50 -11.94
C GLY A 662 -13.59 8.43 -13.42
N ILE A 663 -14.15 9.53 -13.95
CA ILE A 663 -14.68 9.61 -15.32
C ILE A 663 -13.72 10.39 -16.22
N PHE A 664 -13.30 9.80 -17.33
CA PHE A 664 -12.62 10.52 -18.41
C PHE A 664 -13.58 10.70 -19.59
N ARG A 665 -13.94 11.95 -19.90
CA ARG A 665 -14.83 12.26 -21.03
C ARG A 665 -14.03 12.77 -22.22
N SER A 666 -14.04 12.08 -23.36
CA SER A 666 -13.16 12.44 -24.48
C SER A 666 -13.62 11.94 -25.86
N ALA A 667 -13.12 12.59 -26.91
CA ALA A 667 -13.29 12.24 -28.33
C ALA A 667 -11.93 12.32 -29.04
N SER A 668 -11.09 11.30 -28.91
CA SER A 668 -9.65 11.39 -29.18
C SER A 668 -9.02 10.09 -29.65
N SER A 669 -7.73 10.13 -30.00
CA SER A 669 -6.99 8.97 -30.48
C SER A 669 -6.04 8.44 -29.42
N TYR A 670 -6.04 7.13 -29.21
CA TYR A 670 -5.21 6.46 -28.21
C TYR A 670 -4.39 5.35 -28.88
N HIS A 671 -3.21 5.07 -28.32
CA HIS A 671 -2.48 3.86 -28.65
C HIS A 671 -2.99 2.70 -27.81
N HIS A 672 -2.48 2.50 -26.59
CA HIS A 672 -3.04 1.54 -25.62
C HIS A 672 -4.05 2.22 -24.69
N VAL A 673 -5.08 1.47 -24.27
CA VAL A 673 -6.12 1.91 -23.33
C VAL A 673 -6.28 0.87 -22.23
N GLN A 674 -6.22 1.32 -20.98
CA GLN A 674 -6.48 0.53 -19.77
C GLN A 674 -7.49 1.25 -18.88
N ILE A 675 -8.57 0.58 -18.52
CA ILE A 675 -9.61 1.11 -17.63
C ILE A 675 -9.74 0.14 -16.46
N GLU A 676 -9.48 0.63 -15.24
CA GLU A 676 -9.59 -0.17 -14.02
C GLU A 676 -11.02 -0.20 -13.48
N VAL A 677 -11.26 -1.07 -12.48
CA VAL A 677 -12.59 -1.35 -11.90
C VAL A 677 -13.37 -0.08 -11.49
N GLU A 678 -12.68 0.93 -10.96
CA GLU A 678 -13.28 2.19 -10.53
C GLU A 678 -13.20 3.31 -11.59
N GLY A 679 -12.69 3.00 -12.79
CA GLY A 679 -12.53 3.91 -13.91
C GLY A 679 -13.71 3.88 -14.87
N THR A 680 -14.02 5.03 -15.47
CA THR A 680 -15.03 5.17 -16.52
C THR A 680 -14.49 5.98 -17.70
N LEU A 681 -14.53 5.42 -18.91
CA LEU A 681 -14.31 6.15 -20.16
C LEU A 681 -15.66 6.54 -20.79
N GLU A 682 -15.96 7.83 -20.83
CA GLU A 682 -17.16 8.38 -21.46
C GLU A 682 -16.82 9.01 -22.82
N LEU A 683 -17.47 8.55 -23.89
CA LEU A 683 -17.22 9.09 -25.22
C LEU A 683 -18.05 10.37 -25.43
N SER A 684 -17.37 11.44 -25.83
CA SER A 684 -18.00 12.68 -26.31
C SER A 684 -18.00 12.80 -27.84
N GLY A 685 -17.49 11.79 -28.53
CA GLY A 685 -17.28 11.70 -29.97
C GLY A 685 -16.62 10.36 -30.32
N ASP A 686 -16.48 10.08 -31.62
CA ASP A 686 -15.82 8.84 -32.07
C ASP A 686 -14.33 8.84 -31.68
N ILE A 687 -13.80 7.68 -31.32
CA ILE A 687 -12.40 7.50 -30.92
C ILE A 687 -11.70 6.45 -31.80
N THR A 688 -10.37 6.51 -31.81
CA THR A 688 -9.54 5.49 -32.48
C THR A 688 -8.54 4.90 -31.51
N VAL A 689 -8.36 3.58 -31.52
CA VAL A 689 -7.38 2.86 -30.67
C VAL A 689 -6.45 2.05 -31.56
N SER A 690 -5.14 2.25 -31.46
CA SER A 690 -4.16 1.64 -32.38
C SER A 690 -3.27 0.56 -31.73
N GLY A 691 -3.34 0.41 -30.41
CA GLY A 691 -2.72 -0.64 -29.61
C GLY A 691 -3.78 -1.46 -28.88
N ASP A 692 -3.43 -1.98 -27.70
CA ASP A 692 -4.30 -2.86 -26.91
C ASP A 692 -5.38 -2.10 -26.15
N TRP A 693 -6.48 -2.80 -25.87
CA TRP A 693 -7.63 -2.31 -25.11
C TRP A 693 -7.89 -3.27 -23.96
N ILE A 694 -7.81 -2.79 -22.73
CA ILE A 694 -8.08 -3.57 -21.52
C ILE A 694 -9.12 -2.80 -20.70
N ASN A 695 -10.30 -3.38 -20.51
CA ASN A 695 -11.40 -2.76 -19.78
C ASN A 695 -11.89 -3.64 -18.62
N ASN A 696 -11.53 -3.25 -17.40
CA ASN A 696 -12.04 -3.79 -16.15
C ASN A 696 -13.10 -2.88 -15.50
N GLY A 697 -13.28 -1.67 -16.03
CA GLY A 697 -14.21 -0.65 -15.52
C GLY A 697 -15.44 -0.46 -16.41
N ALA A 698 -15.81 0.80 -16.63
CA ALA A 698 -16.98 1.17 -17.42
C ALA A 698 -16.62 1.97 -18.68
N VAL A 699 -17.38 1.72 -19.75
CA VAL A 699 -17.33 2.50 -21.00
C VAL A 699 -18.72 2.97 -21.35
N ILE A 700 -18.89 4.28 -21.56
CA ILE A 700 -20.16 4.90 -21.94
C ILE A 700 -20.01 5.47 -23.34
N THR A 701 -20.56 4.79 -24.35
CA THR A 701 -20.33 5.14 -25.76
C THR A 701 -21.15 6.33 -26.24
N ASN A 702 -22.30 6.64 -25.61
CA ASN A 702 -23.22 7.72 -26.03
C ASN A 702 -23.62 7.68 -27.53
N GLY A 703 -23.55 6.50 -28.17
CA GLY A 703 -23.82 6.32 -29.60
C GLY A 703 -22.64 6.67 -30.53
N HIS A 704 -21.45 6.89 -29.96
CA HIS A 704 -20.19 7.06 -30.68
C HIS A 704 -19.45 5.74 -30.90
N ILE A 705 -18.57 5.73 -31.89
CA ILE A 705 -17.86 4.54 -32.36
C ILE A 705 -16.43 4.50 -31.80
N ILE A 706 -15.98 3.31 -31.42
CA ILE A 706 -14.59 2.98 -31.10
C ILE A 706 -14.00 2.25 -32.30
N SER A 707 -13.05 2.87 -32.99
CA SER A 707 -12.39 2.27 -34.15
C SER A 707 -11.02 1.71 -33.78
N PHE A 708 -10.86 0.40 -33.85
CA PHE A 708 -9.55 -0.24 -33.69
C PHE A 708 -8.77 -0.17 -35.02
N THR A 709 -7.61 0.48 -34.99
CA THR A 709 -6.86 0.92 -36.19
C THR A 709 -5.41 0.41 -36.25
N GLY A 710 -5.01 -0.46 -35.32
CA GLY A 710 -3.65 -0.99 -35.28
C GLY A 710 -3.33 -1.82 -36.52
N THR A 711 -2.08 -1.77 -36.96
CA THR A 711 -1.60 -2.54 -38.11
C THR A 711 -0.84 -3.82 -37.72
N GLY A 712 -0.55 -3.98 -36.42
CA GLY A 712 0.01 -5.19 -35.83
C GLY A 712 -1.02 -5.91 -34.95
N PRO A 713 -0.64 -7.04 -34.33
CA PRO A 713 -1.49 -7.73 -33.36
C PRO A 713 -2.00 -6.77 -32.28
N GLN A 714 -3.30 -6.79 -32.00
CA GLN A 714 -3.91 -6.04 -30.90
C GLN A 714 -4.75 -6.98 -30.03
N ILE A 715 -4.75 -6.76 -28.73
CA ILE A 715 -5.57 -7.47 -27.75
C ILE A 715 -6.70 -6.56 -27.29
N LEU A 716 -7.95 -7.02 -27.38
CA LEU A 716 -9.11 -6.37 -26.79
C LEU A 716 -9.67 -7.24 -25.67
N GLN A 717 -9.55 -6.80 -24.44
CA GLN A 717 -10.01 -7.51 -23.25
C GLN A 717 -11.07 -6.70 -22.52
N GLU A 718 -12.16 -7.36 -22.13
CA GLU A 718 -13.15 -6.78 -21.22
C GLU A 718 -13.56 -7.79 -20.15
N THR A 719 -13.57 -7.33 -18.90
CA THR A 719 -13.92 -8.15 -17.74
C THR A 719 -15.13 -7.57 -17.02
N ARG A 720 -16.17 -8.39 -16.82
CA ARG A 720 -17.43 -7.99 -16.17
C ARG A 720 -18.02 -9.11 -15.32
N VAL A 721 -18.82 -8.74 -14.33
CA VAL A 721 -19.62 -9.70 -13.55
C VAL A 721 -20.87 -10.11 -14.33
N VAL A 722 -21.12 -11.42 -14.43
CA VAL A 722 -22.31 -12.02 -15.04
C VAL A 722 -23.10 -12.80 -13.98
N SER A 723 -24.12 -12.17 -13.41
CA SER A 723 -24.92 -12.68 -12.29
C SER A 723 -26.01 -13.69 -12.67
N GLY A 724 -26.17 -14.03 -13.96
CA GLY A 724 -27.20 -14.95 -14.44
C GLY A 724 -28.51 -14.32 -14.86
N THR A 725 -28.70 -13.02 -14.65
CA THR A 725 -29.90 -12.29 -15.03
C THR A 725 -29.65 -11.41 -16.26
N GLY A 726 -30.39 -11.66 -17.33
CA GLY A 726 -30.28 -10.89 -18.57
C GLY A 726 -29.04 -11.22 -19.40
N THR A 727 -28.89 -10.51 -20.51
CA THR A 727 -27.77 -10.67 -21.44
C THR A 727 -26.73 -9.59 -21.19
N VAL A 728 -25.47 -9.98 -20.99
CA VAL A 728 -24.34 -9.06 -20.81
C VAL A 728 -23.57 -8.94 -22.12
N ARG A 729 -23.21 -7.71 -22.51
CA ARG A 729 -22.41 -7.41 -23.70
C ARG A 729 -20.96 -7.16 -23.31
N PHE A 730 -20.06 -7.75 -24.09
CA PHE A 730 -18.61 -7.55 -24.05
C PHE A 730 -18.11 -7.02 -25.39
N LEU A 731 -17.03 -6.26 -25.35
CA LEU A 731 -16.31 -5.65 -26.47
C LEU A 731 -17.24 -4.82 -27.36
N ASP A 732 -18.05 -3.95 -26.75
CA ASP A 732 -18.93 -3.03 -27.48
C ASP A 732 -18.12 -1.92 -28.15
N ASP A 733 -18.00 -1.99 -29.48
CA ASP A 733 -17.31 -1.02 -30.32
C ASP A 733 -18.17 0.22 -30.64
N GLY A 734 -19.39 0.32 -30.10
CA GLY A 734 -20.32 1.41 -30.38
C GLY A 734 -21.05 1.30 -31.73
N ARG A 735 -20.62 0.40 -32.63
CA ARG A 735 -21.42 -0.01 -33.80
C ARG A 735 -22.44 -1.11 -33.42
N GLY A 736 -22.32 -1.68 -32.22
CA GLY A 736 -23.13 -2.79 -31.72
C GLY A 736 -22.50 -4.18 -31.90
N GLY A 737 -21.17 -4.25 -32.10
CA GLY A 737 -20.39 -5.47 -32.25
C GLY A 737 -20.13 -6.20 -30.92
N GLY A 738 -19.17 -7.12 -30.92
CA GLY A 738 -18.74 -7.82 -29.69
C GLY A 738 -19.40 -9.19 -29.46
N VAL A 739 -19.48 -9.59 -28.18
CA VAL A 739 -20.03 -10.88 -27.74
C VAL A 739 -21.12 -10.65 -26.70
N LEU A 740 -22.29 -11.28 -26.91
CA LEU A 740 -23.35 -11.32 -25.92
C LEU A 740 -23.31 -12.65 -25.17
N VAL A 741 -23.26 -12.57 -23.84
CA VAL A 741 -23.32 -13.71 -22.93
C VAL A 741 -24.68 -13.70 -22.23
N ASP A 742 -25.51 -14.69 -22.53
CA ASP A 742 -26.74 -14.98 -21.78
C ASP A 742 -26.52 -16.26 -20.96
N ALA A 743 -26.37 -16.07 -19.66
CA ALA A 743 -26.09 -17.16 -18.74
C ALA A 743 -27.36 -17.92 -18.30
N ASN A 744 -28.56 -17.52 -18.77
CA ASN A 744 -29.81 -18.26 -18.65
C ASN A 744 -30.13 -18.69 -17.21
N GLY A 745 -29.98 -17.75 -16.25
CA GLY A 745 -30.23 -17.98 -14.82
C GLY A 745 -29.02 -18.51 -14.03
N GLN A 746 -27.86 -18.70 -14.66
CA GLN A 746 -26.64 -19.17 -14.00
C GLN A 746 -25.71 -18.00 -13.65
N GLY A 747 -25.27 -17.86 -12.40
CA GLY A 747 -24.23 -16.91 -12.05
C GLY A 747 -22.87 -17.42 -12.52
N LEU A 748 -22.28 -16.80 -13.56
CA LEU A 748 -20.96 -17.19 -14.07
C LEU A 748 -19.81 -16.51 -13.29
N GLY A 749 -20.13 -15.57 -12.38
CA GLY A 749 -19.14 -14.80 -11.63
C GLY A 749 -18.46 -13.75 -12.51
N GLN A 750 -17.18 -13.51 -12.29
CA GLN A 750 -16.34 -12.69 -13.16
C GLN A 750 -16.11 -13.42 -14.49
N VAL A 751 -16.41 -12.73 -15.59
CA VAL A 751 -16.21 -13.22 -16.95
C VAL A 751 -15.28 -12.28 -17.68
N THR A 752 -14.21 -12.82 -18.25
CA THR A 752 -13.24 -12.08 -19.08
C THR A 752 -13.39 -12.55 -20.52
N VAL A 753 -13.58 -11.61 -21.44
CA VAL A 753 -13.59 -11.87 -22.88
C VAL A 753 -12.38 -11.18 -23.49
N THR A 754 -11.46 -11.95 -24.04
CA THR A 754 -10.26 -11.47 -24.71
C THR A 754 -10.35 -11.80 -26.19
N GLU A 755 -10.31 -10.78 -27.04
CA GLU A 755 -10.23 -10.91 -28.48
C GLU A 755 -8.83 -10.54 -28.98
N ARG A 756 -8.33 -11.31 -29.95
CA ARG A 756 -7.10 -10.98 -30.68
C ARG A 756 -7.43 -10.49 -32.08
N LEU A 757 -7.11 -9.23 -32.37
CA LEU A 757 -7.18 -8.64 -33.70
C LEU A 757 -5.82 -8.72 -34.40
N ASN A 758 -5.83 -8.83 -35.74
CA ASN A 758 -4.64 -8.84 -36.59
C ASN A 758 -3.55 -9.86 -36.16
N ALA A 759 -3.97 -10.95 -35.53
CA ALA A 759 -3.11 -12.03 -35.05
C ALA A 759 -3.59 -13.37 -35.61
N ASP A 760 -2.65 -14.30 -35.83
CA ASP A 760 -3.00 -15.64 -36.27
C ASP A 760 -3.56 -16.44 -35.08
N CYS A 761 -4.73 -17.05 -35.28
CA CYS A 761 -5.38 -17.89 -34.27
C CYS A 761 -4.85 -19.33 -34.29
N THR A 762 -4.04 -19.65 -35.30
CA THR A 762 -3.39 -20.93 -35.50
C THR A 762 -1.91 -20.71 -35.82
N THR A 763 -1.14 -21.78 -35.71
CA THR A 763 0.29 -21.82 -36.06
C THR A 763 0.55 -21.90 -37.57
N GLU A 764 -0.49 -22.08 -38.39
CA GLU A 764 -0.39 -22.15 -39.85
C GLU A 764 -0.55 -20.77 -40.49
N ALA A 765 0.54 -20.23 -41.04
CA ALA A 765 0.54 -18.92 -41.69
C ALA A 765 -0.36 -18.89 -42.94
N GLY A 766 -1.36 -17.99 -42.95
CA GLY A 766 -2.20 -17.69 -44.12
C GLY A 766 -3.68 -18.10 -44.01
N GLU A 767 -4.13 -18.69 -42.90
CA GLU A 767 -5.57 -18.76 -42.61
C GLU A 767 -6.06 -17.37 -42.16
N VAL A 768 -7.01 -16.78 -42.89
CA VAL A 768 -7.61 -15.49 -42.51
C VAL A 768 -8.86 -15.77 -41.67
N PHE A 769 -8.78 -15.50 -40.38
CA PHE A 769 -9.93 -15.55 -39.47
C PHE A 769 -10.60 -14.20 -39.35
N GLY A 770 -11.89 -14.19 -39.05
CA GLY A 770 -12.60 -12.95 -38.77
C GLY A 770 -12.18 -12.38 -37.41
N ARG A 771 -12.30 -13.20 -36.35
CA ARG A 771 -12.07 -12.82 -34.94
C ARG A 771 -11.80 -14.07 -34.10
N CYS A 772 -11.00 -13.94 -33.03
CA CYS A 772 -10.65 -15.05 -32.14
C CYS A 772 -10.75 -14.61 -30.69
N PHE A 773 -11.43 -15.43 -29.89
CA PHE A 773 -11.86 -15.07 -28.53
C PHE A 773 -11.40 -16.12 -27.53
N ASP A 774 -10.80 -15.68 -26.44
CA ASP A 774 -10.69 -16.46 -25.21
C ASP A 774 -11.76 -15.93 -24.25
N ILE A 775 -12.58 -16.82 -23.71
CA ILE A 775 -13.58 -16.46 -22.71
C ILE A 775 -13.26 -17.27 -21.47
N GLU A 776 -13.04 -16.58 -20.37
CA GLU A 776 -12.76 -17.18 -19.07
C GLU A 776 -13.87 -16.82 -18.11
N THR A 777 -14.28 -17.78 -17.28
CA THR A 777 -15.32 -17.58 -16.29
C THR A 777 -14.86 -18.11 -14.93
N GLU A 778 -15.21 -17.37 -13.89
CA GLU A 778 -14.94 -17.77 -12.50
C GLU A 778 -15.69 -19.06 -12.14
N ASN A 779 -16.96 -19.16 -12.54
CA ASN A 779 -17.79 -20.33 -12.31
C ASN A 779 -18.00 -21.12 -13.61
N ALA A 780 -17.88 -22.45 -13.54
CA ALA A 780 -18.08 -23.32 -14.69
C ALA A 780 -19.54 -23.23 -15.20
N PRO A 781 -19.77 -23.10 -16.52
CA PRO A 781 -21.12 -23.02 -17.07
C PRO A 781 -21.86 -24.35 -16.90
N GLY A 782 -23.13 -24.29 -16.52
CA GLY A 782 -24.06 -25.42 -16.63
C GLY A 782 -24.61 -25.57 -18.05
N SER A 783 -25.41 -26.60 -18.30
CA SER A 783 -26.06 -26.79 -19.61
C SER A 783 -27.14 -25.72 -19.84
N GLY A 784 -26.83 -24.70 -20.64
CA GLY A 784 -27.83 -23.69 -21.01
C GLY A 784 -27.30 -22.30 -21.37
N VAL A 785 -26.00 -22.04 -21.23
CA VAL A 785 -25.40 -20.77 -21.65
C VAL A 785 -25.54 -20.58 -23.17
N THR A 786 -25.86 -19.35 -23.55
CA THR A 786 -26.01 -18.92 -24.95
C THR A 786 -25.01 -17.81 -25.24
N LEU A 787 -24.23 -17.98 -26.31
CA LEU A 787 -23.33 -16.95 -26.81
C LEU A 787 -23.85 -16.42 -28.15
N THR A 788 -23.86 -15.10 -28.32
CA THR A 788 -24.14 -14.47 -29.62
C THR A 788 -22.94 -13.64 -30.04
N PHE A 789 -22.28 -14.07 -31.10
CA PHE A 789 -21.15 -13.36 -31.71
C PHE A 789 -21.70 -12.38 -32.74
N LEU A 790 -21.35 -11.10 -32.58
CA LEU A 790 -21.81 -9.99 -33.43
C LEU A 790 -20.64 -9.50 -34.29
N PHE A 791 -20.85 -9.37 -35.59
CA PHE A 791 -19.81 -8.99 -36.55
C PHE A 791 -20.40 -8.26 -37.77
N TYR A 792 -19.56 -7.71 -38.64
CA TYR A 792 -19.92 -6.86 -39.78
C TYR A 792 -19.43 -7.45 -41.11
N ALA A 793 -19.93 -6.94 -42.24
CA ALA A 793 -19.52 -7.42 -43.55
C ALA A 793 -18.07 -7.08 -43.88
N ASP A 794 -17.53 -5.97 -43.35
CA ASP A 794 -16.13 -5.57 -43.51
C ASP A 794 -15.15 -6.46 -42.74
N GLU A 795 -15.63 -7.26 -41.80
CA GLU A 795 -14.86 -8.26 -41.05
C GLU A 795 -14.85 -9.63 -41.75
N ILE A 796 -15.64 -9.82 -42.81
CA ILE A 796 -15.70 -11.07 -43.56
C ILE A 796 -14.66 -11.03 -44.70
N PRO A 797 -13.76 -12.02 -44.81
CA PRO A 797 -12.77 -12.07 -45.88
C PRO A 797 -13.37 -11.98 -47.28
N ALA A 798 -12.65 -11.33 -48.19
CA ALA A 798 -13.12 -11.10 -49.55
C ALA A 798 -13.46 -12.42 -50.28
N GLY A 799 -14.70 -12.54 -50.76
CA GLY A 799 -15.20 -13.74 -51.44
C GLY A 799 -15.99 -14.70 -50.55
N GLN A 800 -16.10 -14.42 -49.26
CA GLN A 800 -16.87 -15.19 -48.29
C GLN A 800 -18.19 -14.47 -47.93
N SER A 801 -19.06 -15.11 -47.13
CA SER A 801 -20.36 -14.55 -46.74
C SER A 801 -20.77 -14.90 -45.32
N CYS A 802 -21.68 -14.09 -44.76
CA CYS A 802 -22.29 -14.36 -43.45
C CYS A 802 -23.03 -15.71 -43.42
N ASP A 803 -23.69 -16.09 -44.53
CA ASP A 803 -24.42 -17.35 -44.63
C ASP A 803 -23.50 -18.59 -44.57
N ALA A 804 -22.21 -18.43 -44.88
CA ALA A 804 -21.18 -19.47 -44.82
C ALA A 804 -20.31 -19.42 -43.55
N SER A 805 -20.60 -18.48 -42.63
CA SER A 805 -19.80 -18.26 -41.41
C SER A 805 -20.24 -19.19 -40.28
N GLU A 806 -19.29 -19.85 -39.62
CA GLU A 806 -19.51 -20.72 -38.46
C GLU A 806 -18.58 -20.33 -37.31
N VAL A 807 -18.96 -20.75 -36.09
CA VAL A 807 -18.16 -20.59 -34.87
C VAL A 807 -17.61 -21.95 -34.45
N TYR A 808 -16.31 -22.00 -34.21
CA TYR A 808 -15.60 -23.17 -33.73
C TYR A 808 -15.07 -22.92 -32.33
N HIS A 809 -15.05 -23.95 -31.49
CA HIS A 809 -14.35 -23.94 -30.22
C HIS A 809 -13.19 -24.95 -30.25
N TRP A 810 -12.12 -24.70 -29.50
CA TRP A 810 -10.95 -25.60 -29.44
C TRP A 810 -10.55 -25.93 -27.99
N ASN A 811 -10.41 -27.22 -27.70
CA ASN A 811 -10.21 -27.78 -26.34
C ASN A 811 -8.77 -28.22 -26.01
N GLY A 812 -7.77 -27.63 -26.63
CA GLY A 812 -6.37 -28.07 -26.51
C GLY A 812 -5.90 -29.04 -27.59
N SER A 813 -6.80 -29.73 -28.32
CA SER A 813 -6.38 -30.76 -29.30
C SER A 813 -7.27 -30.96 -30.53
N ALA A 814 -8.46 -30.34 -30.60
CA ALA A 814 -9.35 -30.45 -31.75
C ALA A 814 -10.23 -29.20 -31.92
N TRP A 815 -10.56 -28.88 -33.18
CA TRP A 815 -11.55 -27.88 -33.56
C TRP A 815 -12.93 -28.52 -33.71
N GLU A 816 -13.91 -28.04 -32.96
CA GLU A 816 -15.28 -28.54 -32.97
C GLU A 816 -16.26 -27.42 -33.35
N ALA A 817 -17.16 -27.68 -34.31
CA ALA A 817 -18.19 -26.73 -34.70
C ALA A 817 -19.25 -26.65 -33.61
N MET A 818 -19.55 -25.43 -33.14
CA MET A 818 -20.55 -25.24 -32.10
C MET A 818 -21.97 -25.48 -32.61
N THR A 819 -22.87 -25.84 -31.68
CA THR A 819 -24.28 -26.06 -32.03
C THR A 819 -25.00 -24.71 -32.19
N ARG A 820 -25.50 -24.46 -33.41
CA ARG A 820 -26.32 -23.28 -33.73
C ARG A 820 -27.69 -23.34 -33.06
N ASP A 821 -28.15 -22.18 -32.58
CA ASP A 821 -29.52 -22.06 -32.07
C ASP A 821 -30.54 -22.02 -33.21
N SER A 822 -31.17 -23.16 -33.50
CA SER A 822 -32.18 -23.26 -34.57
C SER A 822 -33.38 -22.30 -34.42
N SER A 823 -33.60 -21.72 -33.24
CA SER A 823 -34.68 -20.76 -32.98
C SER A 823 -34.30 -19.31 -33.31
N TYR A 824 -33.02 -19.04 -33.59
CA TYR A 824 -32.51 -17.71 -33.88
C TYR A 824 -32.35 -17.47 -35.38
N GLY A 825 -33.04 -16.46 -35.92
CA GLY A 825 -32.93 -16.08 -37.32
C GLY A 825 -33.10 -17.26 -38.30
N SER A 826 -32.20 -17.35 -39.28
CA SER A 826 -32.12 -18.46 -40.23
C SER A 826 -31.12 -19.50 -39.70
N ASP A 827 -31.61 -20.44 -38.87
CA ASP A 827 -30.82 -21.56 -38.33
C ASP A 827 -29.59 -21.10 -37.53
N GLY A 828 -29.78 -20.21 -36.55
CA GLY A 828 -28.72 -19.68 -35.69
C GLY A 828 -28.03 -18.43 -36.22
N ARG A 829 -28.46 -17.87 -37.36
CA ARG A 829 -27.82 -16.70 -37.99
C ARG A 829 -28.77 -15.56 -38.31
N MET A 830 -28.28 -14.32 -38.23
CA MET A 830 -28.95 -13.15 -38.81
C MET A 830 -27.99 -12.41 -39.75
N CYS A 831 -28.21 -12.56 -41.06
CA CYS A 831 -27.38 -11.95 -42.11
C CYS A 831 -28.13 -10.85 -42.91
N GLY A 832 -29.33 -10.45 -42.45
CA GLY A 832 -30.21 -9.53 -43.19
C GLY A 832 -29.88 -8.04 -43.05
N SER A 833 -29.20 -7.67 -41.96
CA SER A 833 -28.75 -6.30 -41.65
C SER A 833 -27.61 -6.37 -40.65
N GLU A 834 -26.66 -5.46 -40.73
CA GLU A 834 -25.55 -5.35 -39.77
C GLU A 834 -26.01 -4.78 -38.41
N PRO A 835 -25.39 -5.16 -37.27
CA PRO A 835 -24.39 -6.23 -37.17
C PRO A 835 -25.00 -7.60 -37.49
N TYR A 836 -24.28 -8.39 -38.27
CA TYR A 836 -24.55 -9.81 -38.44
C TYR A 836 -24.32 -10.55 -37.12
N SER A 837 -24.95 -11.70 -36.98
CA SER A 837 -24.86 -12.45 -35.73
C SER A 837 -24.94 -13.94 -35.93
N ILE A 838 -24.16 -14.70 -35.16
CA ILE A 838 -24.31 -16.14 -34.98
C ILE A 838 -24.57 -16.43 -33.51
N ARG A 839 -25.68 -17.13 -33.22
CA ARG A 839 -26.05 -17.54 -31.87
C ARG A 839 -25.86 -19.04 -31.70
N VAL A 840 -25.13 -19.41 -30.66
CA VAL A 840 -24.84 -20.80 -30.28
C VAL A 840 -25.40 -21.05 -28.88
N THR A 841 -25.93 -22.25 -28.67
CA THR A 841 -26.56 -22.65 -27.40
C THR A 841 -25.92 -23.91 -26.84
N GLY A 842 -26.08 -24.12 -25.53
CA GLY A 842 -25.58 -25.31 -24.85
C GLY A 842 -24.07 -25.27 -24.64
N VAL A 843 -23.50 -24.08 -24.43
CA VAL A 843 -22.09 -23.91 -24.09
C VAL A 843 -21.88 -24.44 -22.66
N THR A 844 -21.11 -25.53 -22.55
CA THR A 844 -20.80 -26.20 -21.27
C THR A 844 -19.33 -26.14 -20.90
N ASP A 845 -18.51 -25.55 -21.76
CA ASP A 845 -17.08 -25.33 -21.57
C ASP A 845 -16.70 -24.07 -22.34
N PHE A 846 -15.93 -23.19 -21.71
CA PHE A 846 -15.42 -21.97 -22.32
C PHE A 846 -13.99 -22.20 -22.78
N SER A 847 -13.88 -22.98 -23.86
CA SER A 847 -12.64 -23.18 -24.59
C SER A 847 -12.53 -22.13 -25.70
N PRO A 848 -11.35 -21.63 -26.10
CA PRO A 848 -11.23 -20.54 -27.07
C PRO A 848 -12.02 -20.73 -28.36
N PHE A 849 -12.54 -19.62 -28.88
CA PHE A 849 -13.49 -19.56 -29.98
C PHE A 849 -12.91 -18.85 -31.19
N VAL A 850 -13.31 -19.31 -32.37
CA VAL A 850 -12.90 -18.71 -33.64
C VAL A 850 -14.10 -18.56 -34.56
N LEU A 851 -14.24 -17.37 -35.16
CA LEU A 851 -15.18 -17.10 -36.24
C LEU A 851 -14.49 -17.31 -37.59
N LYS A 852 -14.97 -18.27 -38.39
CA LYS A 852 -14.45 -18.57 -39.74
C LYS A 852 -15.59 -18.68 -40.74
N SER A 853 -15.38 -18.12 -41.93
CA SER A 853 -16.24 -18.38 -43.08
C SER A 853 -15.54 -19.35 -44.01
N ASP A 854 -16.25 -20.39 -44.44
CA ASP A 854 -15.77 -21.53 -45.24
C ASP A 854 -14.81 -22.54 -44.55
N GLY A 855 -15.40 -23.62 -44.02
CA GLY A 855 -14.67 -24.83 -43.61
C GLY A 855 -14.09 -24.78 -42.19
N VAL A 856 -13.63 -25.95 -41.71
CA VAL A 856 -13.01 -26.09 -40.38
C VAL A 856 -11.65 -25.38 -40.35
N PRO A 857 -11.23 -24.71 -39.25
CA PRO A 857 -9.87 -24.23 -39.06
C PRO A 857 -8.81 -25.31 -39.31
N SER A 858 -7.66 -24.93 -39.89
CA SER A 858 -6.51 -25.83 -40.08
C SER A 858 -5.30 -25.40 -39.25
N GLY A 859 -4.46 -26.36 -38.86
CA GLY A 859 -3.31 -26.15 -37.97
C GLY A 859 -3.60 -26.35 -36.48
N GLU A 860 -2.52 -26.38 -35.69
CA GLU A 860 -2.58 -26.33 -34.23
C GLU A 860 -2.82 -24.87 -33.79
N PRO A 861 -3.61 -24.63 -32.73
CA PRO A 861 -3.83 -23.31 -32.16
C PRO A 861 -2.52 -22.65 -31.73
N ALA A 862 -2.43 -21.34 -31.93
CA ALA A 862 -1.28 -20.57 -31.47
C ALA A 862 -1.31 -20.50 -29.93
N GLY A 863 -0.25 -20.99 -29.25
CA GLY A 863 -0.13 -20.87 -27.80
C GLY A 863 0.12 -19.43 -27.34
N GLU A 864 -0.18 -19.13 -26.07
CA GLU A 864 -0.16 -17.77 -25.48
C GLU A 864 1.16 -17.00 -25.56
N HIS A 865 2.28 -17.64 -25.94
CA HIS A 865 3.54 -16.95 -26.16
C HIS A 865 4.33 -17.58 -27.30
N THR A 866 4.27 -17.00 -28.50
CA THR A 866 5.34 -17.19 -29.49
C THR A 866 5.85 -15.84 -29.98
N VAL A 867 6.83 -15.30 -29.25
CA VAL A 867 7.72 -14.23 -29.70
C VAL A 867 8.53 -14.73 -30.88
N TYR A 868 8.34 -14.17 -32.08
CA TYR A 868 9.33 -14.29 -33.14
C TYR A 868 10.40 -13.19 -32.98
N LEU A 869 11.63 -13.62 -32.70
CA LEU A 869 12.85 -12.79 -32.79
C LEU A 869 13.03 -12.22 -34.22
N PRO A 870 13.78 -11.11 -34.37
CA PRO A 870 13.53 -10.09 -35.38
C PRO A 870 14.00 -10.51 -36.77
N LEU A 871 13.20 -10.17 -37.80
CA LEU A 871 13.69 -10.08 -39.16
C LEU A 871 13.88 -8.60 -39.52
N VAL A 872 15.13 -8.16 -39.49
CA VAL A 872 15.59 -6.93 -40.14
C VAL A 872 15.46 -7.13 -41.66
N LEU A 873 14.76 -6.24 -42.38
CA LEU A 873 15.34 -5.40 -43.46
C LEU A 873 14.29 -4.75 -44.40
N ARG A 874 14.52 -3.44 -44.54
CA ARG A 874 14.19 -2.48 -45.62
C ARG A 874 12.82 -1.82 -45.65
#